data_AF-A0A2X0SP17-F1
#
_entry.id   AF-A0A2X0SP17-F1
#
_cell.length_a   1.000
_cell.length_b   1.000
_cell.length_c   1.000
_cell.angle_alpha   90.00
_cell.angle_beta   90.00
_cell.angle_gamma   90.00
#
_symmetry.space_group_name_H-M   'P 1'
#
loop_
_entity.id
_entity.type
_entity.pdbx_description
1 polymer ?
#
loop_
_entity_poly.entity_id
_entity_poly.type
_entity_poly.pdbx_seq_one_letter_code
_entity_poly.pdbx_strand_id
1 'polypeptide(L)'
;MIEQEFDVLWTKQFQFNPALFNEAARAELKDTLLYQRPLKPVKPGRCTFMPDQERAPLALPSTQRFRMYQEVNNLRILRNGLKEDPLTLKMRDDLINALEKSSKRTFPQIKTLLSLGGAIKFNLEDAKRAELKGNATSAVLGKKEHFGPAWFDFDETKQDAIVWQLMKEENETRLVRWLQNETGVDEKQAEAIVNASLPEGYGSLCVQALGRILPELRRDVVTYDQAVQKAGFDHHSNLSPSATGEILPELPYYGELLQRHVGFGSGNPQDSDEKRYGRIANPTVHIGLNQVRVVVNALIKRYGHPTEVIIEMARDLKQSKKQRDAEHEQQAKNQKRNASMRTDIAHVLQISEHQVSRADIEKMILWEELNPDPADRRCPYSGKQIGLSRLFSDEVEIEHILPFSQTLDDSLNNKTVALRPANRAKGNRTPWDAFGAENQPGFEYGEILARAQKMPAAKRYRFGEDGYQRWLKDDAGFLSRALNDTRHMSRVAHEYLRLICPVTRAIPGRMTAMLRANFGLNYALGLNGEKNRNDHRHHAVDACVIAVTDQGLLQRFAKASASTREKQLNRLVENMPLPWNGYREHVQRAIDVILVSHKPDHSHEGAMHNDTAYGLHGQGTVRTHKVVDGQRTLIEENLKVIEIANAKTEYRHGMLPDGTPKPYKGYKGDSNYCMEIVRDEKGKWKGEVISTFEAYQLVRKYGVSRLRHPTVSVSEKPLVMRLMINDAVRLEINGQVRTMRVAKLSGNGQIYMAGINEANVDARNRAKEDEFAYLSKMAGSMQSAKARRITVSPIGELRDPGFVG
;
A
#
# COMPACT_ATOMS: atom_id res chain seq x y z
N MET A 1 23.76 24.04 -8.05
CA MET A 1 25.12 23.93 -7.47
C MET A 1 26.08 23.23 -8.42
N ILE A 2 25.88 21.95 -8.75
CA ILE A 2 26.78 21.19 -9.65
C ILE A 2 26.89 21.82 -11.05
N GLU A 3 25.77 22.25 -11.64
CA GLU A 3 25.80 22.93 -12.96
C GLU A 3 26.60 24.24 -12.92
N GLN A 4 26.42 25.05 -11.89
CA GLN A 4 27.16 26.32 -11.73
C GLN A 4 28.66 26.06 -11.51
N GLU A 5 29.02 25.07 -10.69
CA GLU A 5 30.41 24.65 -10.51
C GLU A 5 31.02 24.18 -11.85
N PHE A 6 30.29 23.36 -12.60
CA PHE A 6 30.69 22.91 -13.93
C PHE A 6 30.96 24.11 -14.86
N ASP A 7 30.04 25.07 -14.95
CA ASP A 7 30.18 26.22 -15.83
C ASP A 7 31.37 27.11 -15.44
N VAL A 8 31.63 27.30 -14.14
CA VAL A 8 32.79 28.05 -13.63
C VAL A 8 34.10 27.32 -13.95
N LEU A 9 34.17 26.02 -13.68
CA LEU A 9 35.36 25.20 -13.99
C LEU A 9 35.62 25.19 -15.50
N TRP A 10 34.58 25.00 -16.32
CA TRP A 10 34.69 24.98 -17.76
C TRP A 10 35.22 26.31 -18.31
N THR A 11 34.64 27.42 -17.86
CA THR A 11 35.10 28.76 -18.23
C THR A 11 36.58 28.96 -17.89
N LYS A 12 37.02 28.46 -16.73
CA LYS A 12 38.41 28.59 -16.31
C LYS A 12 39.35 27.69 -17.13
N GLN A 13 38.95 26.47 -17.44
CA GLN A 13 39.75 25.54 -18.26
C GLN A 13 39.83 25.95 -19.74
N PHE A 14 38.76 26.56 -20.28
CA PHE A 14 38.75 27.17 -21.62
C PHE A 14 39.90 28.18 -21.79
N GLN A 15 40.18 28.99 -20.75
CA GLN A 15 41.27 29.98 -20.79
C GLN A 15 42.66 29.31 -20.91
N PHE A 16 42.83 28.09 -20.41
CA PHE A 16 44.11 27.39 -20.45
C PHE A 16 44.29 26.55 -21.71
N ASN A 17 43.22 25.96 -22.25
CA ASN A 17 43.29 25.12 -23.45
C ASN A 17 41.98 25.14 -24.26
N PRO A 18 41.77 26.17 -25.11
CA PRO A 18 40.53 26.34 -25.87
C PRO A 18 40.35 25.30 -26.99
N ALA A 19 41.42 24.62 -27.43
CA ALA A 19 41.32 23.54 -28.42
C ALA A 19 40.60 22.31 -27.83
N LEU A 20 40.93 21.96 -26.58
CA LEU A 20 40.33 20.84 -25.87
C LEU A 20 38.98 21.22 -25.23
N PHE A 21 38.93 22.33 -24.52
CA PHE A 21 37.73 22.82 -23.86
C PHE A 21 36.98 23.75 -24.81
N ASN A 22 36.36 23.21 -25.86
CA ASN A 22 35.56 23.97 -26.83
C ASN A 22 34.05 23.83 -26.55
N GLU A 23 33.20 24.61 -27.22
CA GLU A 23 31.75 24.62 -26.96
C GLU A 23 31.08 23.28 -27.30
N ALA A 24 31.56 22.55 -28.31
CA ALA A 24 31.00 21.25 -28.64
C ALA A 24 31.24 20.24 -27.51
N ALA A 25 32.48 20.18 -27.00
CA ALA A 25 32.81 19.34 -25.85
C ALA A 25 32.07 19.80 -24.57
N ARG A 26 31.85 21.11 -24.42
CA ARG A 26 31.08 21.67 -23.29
C ARG A 26 29.65 21.17 -23.31
N ALA A 27 28.97 21.32 -24.45
CA ALA A 27 27.59 20.92 -24.62
C ALA A 27 27.42 19.41 -24.41
N GLU A 28 28.31 18.60 -24.99
CA GLU A 28 28.28 17.15 -24.84
C GLU A 28 28.50 16.71 -23.37
N LEU A 29 29.49 17.27 -22.68
CA LEU A 29 29.76 16.89 -21.29
C LEU A 29 28.70 17.44 -20.34
N LYS A 30 28.19 18.64 -20.59
CA LYS A 30 27.11 19.25 -19.80
C LYS A 30 25.82 18.46 -19.93
N ASP A 31 25.46 18.05 -21.16
CA ASP A 31 24.34 17.15 -21.40
C ASP A 31 24.58 15.81 -20.70
N THR A 32 25.73 15.17 -20.88
CA THR A 32 26.04 13.89 -20.22
C THR A 32 25.96 13.96 -18.69
N LEU A 33 26.39 15.08 -18.11
CA LEU A 33 26.41 15.30 -16.66
C LEU A 33 25.02 15.59 -16.08
N LEU A 34 24.21 16.38 -16.80
CA LEU A 34 22.94 16.93 -16.30
C LEU A 34 21.71 16.26 -16.89
N TYR A 35 21.86 15.44 -17.94
CA TYR A 35 20.78 14.74 -18.59
C TYR A 35 20.10 13.79 -17.62
N GLN A 36 18.82 14.04 -17.40
CA GLN A 36 17.94 13.15 -16.68
C GLN A 36 16.89 12.64 -17.65
N ARG A 37 16.72 11.31 -17.73
CA ARG A 37 15.61 10.75 -18.50
C ARG A 37 14.30 11.30 -17.94
N PRO A 38 13.38 11.77 -18.81
CA PRO A 38 12.08 12.22 -18.35
C PRO A 38 11.39 11.08 -17.60
N LEU A 39 10.73 11.43 -16.51
CA LEU A 39 9.94 10.46 -15.77
C LEU A 39 8.83 9.93 -16.68
N LYS A 40 8.59 8.61 -16.64
CA LYS A 40 7.51 8.03 -17.44
C LYS A 40 6.17 8.63 -16.97
N PRO A 41 5.36 9.20 -17.87
CA PRO A 41 4.08 9.79 -17.48
C PRO A 41 3.19 8.73 -16.86
N VAL A 42 2.56 9.09 -15.75
CA VAL A 42 1.62 8.20 -15.06
C VAL A 42 0.31 8.21 -15.82
N LYS A 43 -0.05 7.08 -16.42
CA LYS A 43 -1.33 6.94 -17.11
C LYS A 43 -2.49 7.11 -16.11
N PRO A 44 -3.45 8.01 -16.35
CA PRO A 44 -4.59 8.20 -15.47
C PRO A 44 -5.43 6.93 -15.32
N GLY A 45 -6.16 6.84 -14.21
CA GLY A 45 -7.13 5.76 -14.02
C GLY A 45 -8.31 5.83 -15.00
N ARG A 46 -9.10 4.77 -15.04
CA ARG A 46 -10.29 4.66 -15.91
C ARG A 46 -11.47 5.50 -15.42
N CYS A 47 -12.22 6.09 -16.33
CA CYS A 47 -13.45 6.83 -16.03
C CYS A 47 -14.55 5.93 -15.45
N THR A 48 -15.34 6.48 -14.53
CA THR A 48 -16.41 5.77 -13.82
C THR A 48 -17.51 5.23 -14.73
N PHE A 49 -17.96 6.00 -15.72
CA PHE A 49 -19.04 5.61 -16.65
C PHE A 49 -18.55 5.14 -18.02
N MET A 50 -17.30 5.44 -18.36
CA MET A 50 -16.70 5.10 -19.65
C MET A 50 -15.33 4.46 -19.39
N PRO A 51 -15.27 3.19 -18.95
CA PRO A 51 -14.05 2.58 -18.43
C PRO A 51 -12.91 2.47 -19.46
N ASP A 52 -13.19 2.63 -20.75
CA ASP A 52 -12.18 2.68 -21.81
C ASP A 52 -11.49 4.05 -21.96
N GLN A 53 -12.00 5.07 -21.27
CA GLN A 53 -11.48 6.44 -21.30
C GLN A 53 -10.69 6.78 -20.03
N GLU A 54 -9.66 7.61 -20.19
CA GLU A 54 -8.88 8.15 -19.08
C GLU A 54 -9.66 9.21 -18.29
N ARG A 55 -9.45 9.27 -16.97
CA ARG A 55 -10.00 10.33 -16.12
C ARG A 55 -9.47 11.70 -16.55
N ALA A 56 -10.35 12.69 -16.51
CA ALA A 56 -10.02 14.08 -16.79
C ALA A 56 -9.15 14.68 -15.67
N PRO A 57 -8.15 15.50 -16.00
CA PRO A 57 -7.38 16.24 -15.01
C PRO A 57 -8.24 17.12 -14.12
N LEU A 58 -7.84 17.26 -12.85
CA LEU A 58 -8.51 18.12 -11.88
C LEU A 58 -8.37 19.60 -12.25
N ALA A 59 -7.29 19.98 -12.92
CA ALA A 59 -7.05 21.35 -13.35
C ALA A 59 -8.06 21.85 -14.40
N LEU A 60 -8.73 20.97 -15.16
CA LEU A 60 -9.64 21.45 -16.19
C LEU A 60 -10.80 22.27 -15.61
N PRO A 61 -11.10 23.45 -16.19
CA PRO A 61 -12.28 24.23 -15.84
C PRO A 61 -13.57 23.42 -15.86
N SER A 62 -13.80 22.55 -16.85
CA SER A 62 -14.97 21.65 -16.87
C SER A 62 -15.04 20.70 -15.68
N THR A 63 -13.92 20.12 -15.26
CA THR A 63 -13.85 19.25 -14.06
C THR A 63 -14.17 20.05 -12.79
N GLN A 64 -13.66 21.28 -12.68
CA GLN A 64 -13.96 22.18 -11.55
C GLN A 64 -15.44 22.57 -11.52
N ARG A 65 -16.03 22.91 -12.67
CA ARG A 65 -17.46 23.23 -12.81
C ARG A 65 -18.34 22.06 -12.44
N PHE A 66 -18.02 20.86 -12.93
CA PHE A 66 -18.74 19.64 -12.54
C PHE A 66 -18.81 19.47 -11.02
N ARG A 67 -17.67 19.60 -10.31
CA ARG A 67 -17.63 19.56 -8.84
C ARG A 67 -18.49 20.68 -8.23
N MET A 68 -18.38 21.90 -8.73
CA MET A 68 -19.16 23.04 -8.25
C MET A 68 -20.67 22.79 -8.38
N TYR A 69 -21.16 22.40 -9.55
CA TYR A 69 -22.57 22.12 -9.77
C TYR A 69 -23.06 20.96 -8.91
N GLN A 70 -22.27 19.89 -8.74
CA GLN A 70 -22.61 18.81 -7.82
C GLN A 70 -22.78 19.31 -6.37
N GLU A 71 -21.87 20.15 -5.90
CA GLU A 71 -21.93 20.68 -4.53
C GLU A 71 -23.10 21.65 -4.35
N VAL A 72 -23.29 22.60 -5.29
CA VAL A 72 -24.31 23.64 -5.20
C VAL A 72 -25.71 23.06 -5.39
N ASN A 73 -25.92 22.13 -6.33
CA ASN A 73 -27.25 21.52 -6.52
C ASN A 73 -27.65 20.62 -5.33
N ASN A 74 -26.69 20.12 -4.55
CA ASN A 74 -26.93 19.38 -3.31
C ASN A 74 -27.07 20.29 -2.07
N LEU A 75 -26.88 21.60 -2.24
CA LEU A 75 -27.03 22.55 -1.15
C LEU A 75 -28.51 22.68 -0.77
N ARG A 76 -28.82 22.61 0.51
CA ARG A 76 -30.15 22.77 1.08
C ARG A 76 -30.15 23.88 2.11
N ILE A 77 -31.16 24.74 2.04
CA ILE A 77 -31.44 25.81 3.01
C ILE A 77 -32.21 25.18 4.16
N LEU A 78 -31.62 25.18 5.36
CA LEU A 78 -32.24 24.69 6.58
C LEU A 78 -33.04 25.83 7.23
N ARG A 79 -34.37 25.70 7.25
CA ARG A 79 -35.30 26.65 7.90
C ARG A 79 -35.79 26.14 9.26
N ASN A 80 -36.41 27.03 10.03
CA ASN A 80 -37.08 26.68 11.28
C ASN A 80 -38.10 25.55 11.06
N GLY A 81 -38.08 24.53 11.93
CA GLY A 81 -38.94 23.35 11.83
C GLY A 81 -38.36 22.18 11.01
N LEU A 82 -37.03 22.13 10.80
CA LEU A 82 -36.33 21.05 10.09
C LEU A 82 -36.75 20.88 8.61
N LYS A 83 -37.30 21.94 7.99
CA LYS A 83 -37.55 21.95 6.55
C LYS A 83 -36.26 22.23 5.79
N GLU A 84 -36.00 21.42 4.77
CA GLU A 84 -34.85 21.54 3.88
C GLU A 84 -35.34 21.94 2.48
N ASP A 85 -35.06 23.19 2.07
CA ASP A 85 -35.42 23.65 0.73
C ASP A 85 -34.21 23.58 -0.22
N PRO A 86 -34.36 23.12 -1.46
CA PRO A 86 -33.33 23.29 -2.48
C PRO A 86 -33.15 24.77 -2.84
N LEU A 87 -32.00 25.11 -3.43
CA LEU A 87 -31.83 26.41 -4.08
C LEU A 87 -32.78 26.52 -5.27
N THR A 88 -33.28 27.73 -5.53
CA THR A 88 -33.92 28.03 -6.81
C THR A 88 -32.88 28.08 -7.92
N LEU A 89 -33.29 27.90 -9.18
CA LEU A 89 -32.38 27.95 -10.33
C LEU A 89 -31.58 29.25 -10.37
N LYS A 90 -32.25 30.39 -10.14
CA LYS A 90 -31.60 31.71 -10.04
C LYS A 90 -30.56 31.76 -8.92
N MET A 91 -30.90 31.31 -7.71
CA MET A 91 -29.95 31.29 -6.59
C MET A 91 -28.73 30.41 -6.89
N ARG A 92 -28.96 29.25 -7.51
CA ARG A 92 -27.91 28.34 -7.96
C ARG A 92 -26.99 29.03 -8.96
N ASP A 93 -27.54 29.66 -10.00
CA ASP A 93 -26.78 30.34 -11.05
C ASP A 93 -25.98 31.53 -10.51
N ASP A 94 -26.59 32.36 -9.65
CA ASP A 94 -25.92 33.49 -8.99
C ASP A 94 -24.69 33.00 -8.19
N LEU A 95 -24.85 31.89 -7.44
CA LEU A 95 -23.75 31.29 -6.68
C LEU A 95 -22.67 30.65 -7.57
N ILE A 96 -23.05 29.95 -8.64
CA ILE A 96 -22.08 29.37 -9.58
C ILE A 96 -21.25 30.47 -10.24
N ASN A 97 -21.87 31.55 -10.70
CA ASN A 97 -21.18 32.70 -11.30
C ASN A 97 -20.17 33.33 -10.33
N ALA A 98 -20.54 33.41 -9.04
CA ALA A 98 -19.65 33.94 -8.01
C ALA A 98 -18.48 33.00 -7.66
N LEU A 99 -18.68 31.68 -7.77
CA LEU A 99 -17.66 30.63 -7.57
C LEU A 99 -16.76 30.45 -8.78
N GLU A 100 -17.23 30.74 -10.00
CA GLU A 100 -16.43 30.65 -11.22
C GLU A 100 -15.27 31.66 -11.21
N LYS A 101 -15.47 32.81 -10.58
CA LYS A 101 -14.51 33.91 -10.48
C LYS A 101 -13.68 33.91 -9.19
N SER A 102 -13.79 32.88 -8.35
CA SER A 102 -13.03 32.81 -7.10
C SER A 102 -12.57 31.39 -6.79
N SER A 103 -11.49 31.25 -6.02
CA SER A 103 -11.02 29.93 -5.58
C SER A 103 -11.96 29.29 -4.56
N LYS A 104 -12.74 30.12 -3.85
CA LYS A 104 -13.69 29.72 -2.80
C LYS A 104 -14.68 30.83 -2.44
N ARG A 105 -15.75 30.47 -1.74
CA ARG A 105 -16.69 31.39 -1.06
C ARG A 105 -17.10 30.82 0.29
N THR A 106 -17.05 31.64 1.34
CA THR A 106 -17.49 31.23 2.68
C THR A 106 -19.01 31.22 2.78
N PHE A 107 -19.58 30.38 3.65
CA PHE A 107 -21.03 30.35 3.85
C PHE A 107 -21.64 31.72 4.22
N PRO A 108 -21.00 32.57 5.04
CA PRO A 108 -21.45 33.95 5.24
C PRO A 108 -21.53 34.76 3.93
N GLN A 109 -20.52 34.69 3.07
CA GLN A 109 -20.53 35.37 1.76
C GLN A 109 -21.67 34.85 0.86
N ILE A 110 -21.92 33.54 0.90
CA ILE A 110 -23.01 32.91 0.14
C ILE A 110 -24.37 33.39 0.65
N LYS A 111 -24.58 33.49 1.97
CA LYS A 111 -25.83 34.02 2.55
C LYS A 111 -26.09 35.45 2.10
N THR A 112 -25.06 36.30 2.12
CA THR A 112 -25.16 37.68 1.62
C THR A 112 -25.48 37.72 0.13
N LEU A 113 -24.78 36.94 -0.69
CA LEU A 113 -25.01 36.87 -2.14
C LEU A 113 -26.46 36.47 -2.48
N LEU A 114 -26.99 35.48 -1.77
CA LEU A 114 -28.33 34.93 -2.01
C LEU A 114 -29.43 35.69 -1.27
N SER A 115 -29.10 36.79 -0.58
CA SER A 115 -30.04 37.58 0.22
C SER A 115 -30.79 36.73 1.27
N LEU A 116 -30.10 35.78 1.88
CA LEU A 116 -30.63 34.89 2.92
C LEU A 116 -30.40 35.50 4.31
N GLY A 117 -31.44 35.52 5.15
CA GLY A 117 -31.36 36.07 6.52
C GLY A 117 -30.37 35.31 7.43
N GLY A 118 -29.85 36.00 8.45
CA GLY A 118 -28.72 35.52 9.27
C GLY A 118 -28.95 34.27 10.13
N ALA A 119 -30.21 33.87 10.38
CA ALA A 119 -30.55 32.68 11.19
C ALA A 119 -30.54 31.36 10.39
N ILE A 120 -30.28 31.41 9.08
CA ILE A 120 -30.33 30.26 8.17
C ILE A 120 -28.98 29.53 8.14
N LYS A 121 -29.02 28.20 8.05
CA LYS A 121 -27.83 27.34 7.82
C LYS A 121 -28.00 26.51 6.55
N PHE A 122 -26.89 26.06 6.00
CA PHE A 122 -26.91 25.04 4.94
C PHE A 122 -26.66 23.64 5.48
N ASN A 123 -27.18 22.61 4.80
CA ASN A 123 -26.90 21.20 5.13
C ASN A 123 -25.41 20.80 5.06
N LEU A 124 -24.62 21.52 4.26
CA LEU A 124 -23.18 21.33 4.10
C LEU A 124 -22.35 22.26 5.01
N GLU A 125 -22.98 23.15 5.78
CA GLU A 125 -22.30 24.12 6.65
C GLU A 125 -22.06 23.51 8.03
N ASP A 126 -20.79 23.27 8.37
CA ASP A 126 -20.38 22.77 9.67
C ASP A 126 -18.97 23.29 10.06
N ALA A 127 -18.48 22.89 11.24
CA ALA A 127 -17.17 23.32 11.73
C ALA A 127 -15.98 22.89 10.85
N LYS A 128 -16.14 21.81 10.06
CA LYS A 128 -15.13 21.25 9.15
C LYS A 128 -15.26 21.86 7.75
N ARG A 129 -16.45 22.33 7.39
CA ARG A 129 -16.75 22.94 6.09
C ARG A 129 -17.38 24.32 6.31
N ALA A 130 -16.53 25.34 6.27
CA ALA A 130 -16.93 26.74 6.37
C ALA A 130 -17.11 27.44 5.00
N GLU A 131 -16.77 26.76 3.91
CA GLU A 131 -16.71 27.32 2.56
C GLU A 131 -17.03 26.28 1.49
N LEU A 132 -17.49 26.77 0.34
CA LEU A 132 -17.55 26.02 -0.92
C LEU A 132 -16.33 26.40 -1.76
N LYS A 133 -15.67 25.40 -2.34
CA LYS A 133 -14.57 25.63 -3.26
C LYS A 133 -15.13 26.09 -4.61
N GLY A 134 -14.54 27.14 -5.18
CA GLY A 134 -14.86 27.65 -6.51
C GLY A 134 -13.95 27.08 -7.57
N ASN A 135 -13.90 27.72 -8.74
CA ASN A 135 -13.05 27.29 -9.84
C ASN A 135 -11.61 27.78 -9.60
N ALA A 136 -10.80 26.93 -8.96
CA ALA A 136 -9.43 27.27 -8.60
C ALA A 136 -8.57 27.62 -9.83
N THR A 137 -8.78 26.93 -10.94
CA THR A 137 -8.07 27.19 -12.21
C THR A 137 -8.46 28.55 -12.77
N SER A 138 -9.76 28.83 -12.90
CA SER A 138 -10.22 30.14 -13.39
C SER A 138 -9.79 31.28 -12.46
N ALA A 139 -9.73 31.05 -11.14
CA ALA A 139 -9.27 32.04 -10.18
C ALA A 139 -7.76 32.35 -10.32
N VAL A 140 -6.96 31.39 -10.77
CA VAL A 140 -5.53 31.60 -11.06
C VAL A 140 -5.38 32.27 -12.42
N LEU A 141 -5.96 31.71 -13.48
CA LEU A 141 -5.77 32.18 -14.85
C LEU A 141 -6.48 33.53 -15.13
N GLY A 142 -7.50 33.88 -14.35
CA GLY A 142 -8.16 35.19 -14.41
C GLY A 142 -7.44 36.32 -13.69
N LYS A 143 -6.25 36.08 -13.10
CA LYS A 143 -5.43 37.15 -12.50
C LYS A 143 -4.77 38.03 -13.57
N LYS A 144 -4.44 39.27 -13.20
CA LYS A 144 -3.92 40.29 -14.14
C LYS A 144 -2.58 39.88 -14.76
N GLU A 145 -1.73 39.21 -14.00
CA GLU A 145 -0.44 38.67 -14.44
C GLU A 145 -0.57 37.51 -15.44
N HIS A 146 -1.76 36.91 -15.57
CA HIS A 146 -2.10 35.88 -16.55
C HIS A 146 -2.99 36.47 -17.64
N PHE A 147 -4.23 35.98 -17.81
CA PHE A 147 -5.17 36.45 -18.83
C PHE A 147 -6.08 37.59 -18.35
N GLY A 148 -6.18 37.85 -17.04
CA GLY A 148 -7.09 38.85 -16.50
C GLY A 148 -8.56 38.59 -16.86
N PRO A 149 -9.37 39.66 -17.08
CA PRO A 149 -10.78 39.53 -17.47
C PRO A 149 -11.00 38.72 -18.76
N ALA A 150 -10.06 38.77 -19.71
CA ALA A 150 -10.16 38.09 -21.00
C ALA A 150 -10.28 36.56 -20.85
N TRP A 151 -9.82 35.99 -19.74
CA TRP A 151 -10.01 34.57 -19.43
C TRP A 151 -11.49 34.17 -19.51
N PHE A 152 -12.38 35.03 -18.99
CA PHE A 152 -13.81 34.75 -18.90
C PHE A 152 -14.56 35.04 -20.20
N ASP A 153 -13.91 35.69 -21.18
CA ASP A 153 -14.45 35.95 -22.51
C ASP A 153 -14.18 34.75 -23.46
N PHE A 154 -13.19 33.91 -23.14
CA PHE A 154 -12.99 32.65 -23.84
C PHE A 154 -14.15 31.69 -23.58
N ASP A 155 -14.60 31.01 -24.63
CA ASP A 155 -15.56 29.93 -24.48
C ASP A 155 -14.98 28.78 -23.65
N GLU A 156 -15.85 27.98 -23.03
CA GLU A 156 -15.43 26.92 -22.12
C GLU A 156 -14.55 25.85 -22.80
N THR A 157 -14.71 25.62 -24.09
CA THR A 157 -13.91 24.65 -24.85
C THR A 157 -12.49 25.18 -25.02
N LYS A 158 -12.34 26.47 -25.33
CA LYS A 158 -11.04 27.13 -25.43
C LYS A 158 -10.32 27.16 -24.07
N GLN A 159 -11.04 27.43 -22.98
CA GLN A 159 -10.48 27.39 -21.63
C GLN A 159 -9.94 26.01 -21.26
N ASP A 160 -10.71 24.95 -21.52
CA ASP A 160 -10.26 23.57 -21.31
C ASP A 160 -9.06 23.22 -22.20
N ALA A 161 -9.06 23.65 -23.47
CA ALA A 161 -7.96 23.40 -24.41
C ALA A 161 -6.64 24.06 -23.96
N ILE A 162 -6.69 25.31 -23.49
CA ILE A 162 -5.53 26.01 -22.92
C ILE A 162 -4.97 25.23 -21.73
N VAL A 163 -5.82 24.87 -20.77
CA VAL A 163 -5.38 24.16 -19.57
C VAL A 163 -4.85 22.77 -19.91
N TRP A 164 -5.48 22.07 -20.85
CA TRP A 164 -4.99 20.78 -21.32
C TRP A 164 -3.59 20.89 -21.94
N GLN A 165 -3.35 21.94 -22.73
CA GLN A 165 -2.05 22.16 -23.35
C GLN A 165 -0.98 22.51 -22.31
N LEU A 166 -1.31 23.34 -21.31
CA LEU A 166 -0.43 23.65 -20.16
C LEU A 166 0.01 22.39 -19.41
N MET A 167 -0.84 21.36 -19.35
CA MET A 167 -0.52 20.11 -18.66
C MET A 167 0.24 19.10 -19.52
N LYS A 168 0.06 19.14 -20.84
CA LYS A 168 0.55 18.09 -21.75
C LYS A 168 1.88 18.45 -22.39
N GLU A 169 2.11 19.73 -22.70
CA GLU A 169 3.34 20.16 -23.36
C GLU A 169 4.46 20.36 -22.34
N GLU A 170 5.45 19.47 -22.38
CA GLU A 170 6.62 19.52 -21.49
C GLU A 170 7.66 20.55 -21.94
N ASN A 171 7.65 20.97 -23.22
CA ASN A 171 8.60 21.96 -23.72
C ASN A 171 8.05 23.38 -23.54
N GLU A 172 8.57 24.08 -22.53
CA GLU A 172 8.20 25.44 -22.18
C GLU A 172 8.29 26.41 -23.37
N THR A 173 9.35 26.35 -24.19
CA THR A 173 9.49 27.22 -25.36
C THR A 173 8.39 27.00 -26.41
N ARG A 174 8.00 25.74 -26.67
CA ARG A 174 6.88 25.43 -27.57
C ARG A 174 5.56 25.90 -26.99
N LEU A 175 5.38 25.72 -25.68
CA LEU A 175 4.16 26.12 -24.98
C LEU A 175 3.97 27.64 -24.96
N VAL A 176 5.04 28.41 -24.69
CA VAL A 176 5.03 29.88 -24.74
C VAL A 176 4.62 30.37 -26.14
N ARG A 177 5.26 29.88 -27.20
CA ARG A 177 4.89 30.27 -28.58
C ARG A 177 3.45 29.92 -28.92
N TRP A 178 3.01 28.74 -28.50
CA TRP A 178 1.63 28.30 -28.72
C TRP A 178 0.64 29.24 -28.02
N LEU A 179 0.88 29.61 -26.75
CA LEU A 179 0.04 30.56 -26.02
C LEU A 179 -0.02 31.92 -26.72
N GLN A 180 1.12 32.48 -27.13
CA GLN A 180 1.17 33.75 -27.85
C GLN A 180 0.30 33.71 -29.12
N ASN A 181 0.40 32.64 -29.91
CA ASN A 181 -0.35 32.48 -31.15
C ASN A 181 -1.86 32.28 -30.92
N GLU A 182 -2.24 31.47 -29.94
CA GLU A 182 -3.65 31.09 -29.71
C GLU A 182 -4.45 32.13 -28.91
N THR A 183 -3.78 32.93 -28.08
CA THR A 183 -4.45 33.87 -27.17
C THR A 183 -4.02 35.32 -27.34
N GLY A 184 -2.94 35.60 -28.06
CA GLY A 184 -2.43 36.96 -28.29
C GLY A 184 -1.77 37.61 -27.09
N VAL A 185 -1.35 36.83 -26.08
CA VAL A 185 -0.60 37.34 -24.92
C VAL A 185 0.84 37.63 -25.29
N ASP A 186 1.49 38.55 -24.57
CA ASP A 186 2.94 38.78 -24.76
C ASP A 186 3.79 37.64 -24.14
N GLU A 187 5.09 37.64 -24.44
CA GLU A 187 6.02 36.60 -23.99
C GLU A 187 6.09 36.51 -22.46
N LYS A 188 6.13 37.66 -21.78
CA LYS A 188 6.22 37.73 -20.32
C LYS A 188 4.96 37.18 -19.64
N GLN A 189 3.79 37.49 -20.18
CA GLN A 189 2.53 36.92 -19.72
C GLN A 189 2.46 35.42 -20.02
N ALA A 190 2.89 34.98 -21.19
CA ALA A 190 2.94 33.57 -21.54
C ALA A 190 3.83 32.78 -20.58
N GLU A 191 5.04 33.27 -20.26
CA GLU A 191 5.92 32.68 -19.25
C GLU A 191 5.27 32.62 -17.87
N ALA A 192 4.58 33.69 -17.45
CA ALA A 192 3.84 33.70 -16.18
C ALA A 192 2.72 32.63 -16.16
N ILE A 193 2.00 32.47 -17.27
CA ILE A 193 0.93 31.47 -17.43
C ILE A 193 1.50 30.04 -17.40
N VAL A 194 2.62 29.78 -18.08
CA VAL A 194 3.29 28.46 -18.06
C VAL A 194 3.69 28.08 -16.63
N ASN A 195 4.16 29.06 -15.86
CA ASN A 195 4.58 28.87 -14.47
C ASN A 195 3.41 28.95 -13.47
N ALA A 196 2.16 29.03 -13.94
CA ALA A 196 0.99 29.09 -13.07
C ALA A 196 0.75 27.77 -12.33
N SER A 197 0.58 27.86 -11.01
CA SER A 197 0.28 26.70 -10.18
C SER A 197 -1.19 26.30 -10.30
N LEU A 198 -1.46 25.15 -10.93
CA LEU A 198 -2.80 24.62 -11.18
C LEU A 198 -3.11 23.39 -10.31
N PRO A 199 -4.40 23.06 -10.07
CA PRO A 199 -4.78 21.91 -9.27
C PRO A 199 -4.27 20.56 -9.83
N GLU A 200 -3.47 19.85 -9.04
CA GLU A 200 -2.96 18.53 -9.44
C GLU A 200 -3.97 17.38 -9.24
N GLY A 201 -3.78 16.31 -10.01
CA GLY A 201 -4.54 15.07 -9.92
C GLY A 201 -5.64 14.95 -10.96
N TYR A 202 -6.55 13.99 -10.75
CA TYR A 202 -7.59 13.62 -11.71
C TYR A 202 -8.95 13.46 -11.02
N GLY A 203 -10.01 13.83 -11.73
CA GLY A 203 -11.39 13.57 -11.32
C GLY A 203 -11.78 12.09 -11.45
N SER A 204 -13.05 11.78 -11.19
CA SER A 204 -13.59 10.42 -11.36
C SER A 204 -14.11 10.12 -12.77
N LEU A 205 -14.29 11.15 -13.60
CA LEU A 205 -14.91 11.10 -14.92
C LEU A 205 -13.91 11.51 -16.00
N CYS A 206 -14.08 11.00 -17.23
CA CYS A 206 -13.38 11.48 -18.42
C CYS A 206 -14.06 12.75 -18.98
N VAL A 207 -13.37 13.43 -19.89
CA VAL A 207 -13.88 14.64 -20.56
C VAL A 207 -15.19 14.36 -21.30
N GLN A 208 -15.32 13.20 -21.94
CA GLN A 208 -16.54 12.83 -22.68
C GLN A 208 -17.75 12.63 -21.76
N ALA A 209 -17.53 12.02 -20.59
CA ALA A 209 -18.59 11.87 -19.58
C ALA A 209 -18.98 13.22 -18.97
N LEU A 210 -17.99 14.09 -18.70
CA LEU A 210 -18.25 15.46 -18.25
C LEU A 210 -19.07 16.25 -19.28
N GLY A 211 -18.75 16.14 -20.57
CA GLY A 211 -19.48 16.78 -21.66
C GLY A 211 -20.95 16.37 -21.77
N ARG A 212 -21.33 15.18 -21.28
CA ARG A 212 -22.72 14.72 -21.21
C ARG A 212 -23.43 15.10 -19.90
N ILE A 213 -22.73 15.03 -18.77
CA ILE A 213 -23.34 15.20 -17.43
C ILE A 213 -23.44 16.67 -17.01
N LEU A 214 -22.41 17.47 -17.31
CA LEU A 214 -22.37 18.87 -16.90
C LEU A 214 -23.54 19.70 -17.48
N PRO A 215 -23.95 19.55 -18.75
CA PRO A 215 -25.14 20.22 -19.28
C PRO A 215 -26.42 19.88 -18.51
N GLU A 216 -26.57 18.63 -18.06
CA GLU A 216 -27.75 18.19 -17.31
C GLU A 216 -27.78 18.76 -15.89
N LEU A 217 -26.62 18.87 -15.24
CA LEU A 217 -26.49 19.56 -13.96
C LEU A 217 -26.76 21.07 -14.07
N ARG A 218 -26.48 21.66 -15.24
CA ARG A 218 -26.74 23.08 -15.54
C ARG A 218 -28.21 23.35 -15.83
N ARG A 219 -28.88 22.45 -16.54
CA ARG A 219 -30.26 22.65 -16.99
C ARG A 219 -31.24 22.88 -15.85
N ASP A 220 -31.04 22.21 -14.72
CA ASP A 220 -31.95 22.28 -13.56
C ASP A 220 -31.20 22.02 -12.24
N VAL A 221 -31.82 22.31 -11.10
CA VAL A 221 -31.25 22.06 -9.76
C VAL A 221 -31.48 20.60 -9.38
N VAL A 222 -30.76 19.71 -10.05
CA VAL A 222 -30.87 18.25 -9.88
C VAL A 222 -29.64 17.65 -9.20
N THR A 223 -29.86 16.53 -8.52
CA THR A 223 -28.78 15.76 -7.92
C THR A 223 -27.93 15.07 -8.99
N TYR A 224 -26.71 14.67 -8.62
CA TYR A 224 -25.78 14.03 -9.54
C TYR A 224 -26.34 12.74 -10.17
N ASP A 225 -27.02 11.90 -9.39
CA ASP A 225 -27.65 10.67 -9.87
C ASP A 225 -28.71 10.95 -10.94
N GLN A 226 -29.55 11.97 -10.73
CA GLN A 226 -30.55 12.40 -11.72
C GLN A 226 -29.88 12.93 -12.99
N ALA A 227 -28.82 13.74 -12.86
CA ALA A 227 -28.10 14.27 -14.01
C ALA A 227 -27.40 13.16 -14.82
N VAL A 228 -26.85 12.14 -14.15
CA VAL A 228 -26.27 10.95 -14.79
C VAL A 228 -27.31 10.20 -15.61
N GLN A 229 -28.49 9.96 -15.06
CA GLN A 229 -29.59 9.32 -15.78
C GLN A 229 -30.07 10.14 -16.97
N LYS A 230 -30.27 11.45 -16.78
CA LYS A 230 -30.64 12.38 -17.86
C LYS A 230 -29.58 12.44 -18.96
N ALA A 231 -28.31 12.29 -18.61
CA ALA A 231 -27.19 12.24 -19.55
C ALA A 231 -27.12 10.92 -20.34
N GLY A 232 -28.02 9.95 -20.08
CA GLY A 232 -28.09 8.67 -20.76
C GLY A 232 -27.08 7.64 -20.24
N PHE A 233 -26.68 7.75 -18.97
CA PHE A 233 -25.93 6.72 -18.25
C PHE A 233 -26.84 6.00 -17.26
N ASP A 234 -26.50 4.74 -16.96
CA ASP A 234 -27.18 4.03 -15.88
C ASP A 234 -26.89 4.68 -14.51
N HIS A 235 -27.79 4.44 -13.57
CA HIS A 235 -27.58 4.88 -12.19
C HIS A 235 -26.25 4.33 -11.67
N HIS A 236 -25.48 5.12 -10.93
CA HIS A 236 -24.15 4.72 -10.46
C HIS A 236 -24.13 3.44 -9.60
N SER A 237 -25.25 3.10 -8.96
CA SER A 237 -25.44 1.81 -8.26
C SER A 237 -25.44 0.59 -9.19
N ASN A 238 -25.69 0.78 -10.48
CA ASN A 238 -25.74 -0.25 -11.51
C ASN A 238 -24.43 -0.36 -12.30
N LEU A 239 -23.39 0.36 -11.91
CA LEU A 239 -22.05 0.27 -12.51
C LEU A 239 -21.33 -1.05 -12.21
N SER A 240 -21.87 -1.87 -11.29
CA SER A 240 -21.35 -3.20 -11.06
C SER A 240 -21.81 -4.12 -12.19
N PRO A 241 -20.94 -4.95 -12.78
CA PRO A 241 -21.37 -5.96 -13.74
C PRO A 241 -22.44 -6.90 -13.17
N SER A 242 -22.49 -7.06 -11.84
CA SER A 242 -23.54 -7.82 -11.15
C SER A 242 -24.94 -7.18 -11.22
N ALA A 243 -25.08 -5.97 -11.76
CA ALA A 243 -26.36 -5.27 -11.83
C ALA A 243 -27.29 -5.84 -12.90
N THR A 244 -26.77 -6.59 -13.87
CA THR A 244 -27.57 -7.31 -14.88
C THR A 244 -28.48 -8.37 -14.27
N GLY A 245 -28.17 -8.82 -13.04
CA GLY A 245 -28.83 -9.95 -12.38
C GLY A 245 -28.36 -11.32 -12.91
N GLU A 246 -27.48 -11.34 -13.90
CA GLU A 246 -26.86 -12.57 -14.39
C GLU A 246 -25.99 -13.19 -13.29
N ILE A 247 -26.19 -14.50 -13.06
CA ILE A 247 -25.39 -15.29 -12.14
C ILE A 247 -24.40 -16.09 -12.99
N LEU A 248 -23.12 -15.72 -12.91
CA LEU A 248 -22.06 -16.41 -13.64
C LEU A 248 -21.85 -17.81 -13.06
N PRO A 249 -21.51 -18.83 -13.87
CA PRO A 249 -21.28 -20.19 -13.39
C PRO A 249 -20.05 -20.31 -12.47
N GLU A 250 -19.07 -19.42 -12.65
CA GLU A 250 -17.89 -19.32 -11.80
C GLU A 250 -17.35 -17.89 -11.82
N LEU A 251 -16.46 -17.55 -10.88
CA LEU A 251 -15.77 -16.26 -10.89
C LEU A 251 -14.67 -16.25 -11.98
N PRO A 252 -14.72 -15.31 -12.95
CA PRO A 252 -13.67 -15.15 -13.96
C PRO A 252 -12.45 -14.43 -13.38
N TYR A 253 -11.45 -14.03 -14.17
CA TYR A 253 -10.42 -13.13 -13.63
C TYR A 253 -11.07 -11.79 -13.25
N TYR A 254 -10.86 -11.31 -12.01
CA TYR A 254 -11.57 -10.12 -11.51
C TYR A 254 -11.39 -8.90 -12.43
N GLY A 255 -10.21 -8.75 -13.04
CA GLY A 255 -9.90 -7.60 -13.90
C GLY A 255 -10.77 -7.54 -15.15
N GLU A 256 -11.29 -8.67 -15.63
CA GLU A 256 -12.16 -8.74 -16.80
C GLU A 256 -13.44 -7.92 -16.61
N LEU A 257 -14.16 -8.16 -15.50
CA LEU A 257 -15.44 -7.53 -15.22
C LEU A 257 -15.30 -6.29 -14.34
N LEU A 258 -14.32 -6.24 -13.43
CA LEU A 258 -14.13 -5.15 -12.49
C LEU A 258 -13.14 -4.08 -13.02
N GLN A 259 -13.29 -3.71 -14.31
CA GLN A 259 -12.38 -2.80 -15.02
C GLN A 259 -12.10 -1.50 -14.27
N ARG A 260 -13.09 -0.95 -13.56
CA ARG A 260 -12.95 0.31 -12.79
C ARG A 260 -11.92 0.27 -11.66
N HIS A 261 -11.57 -0.93 -11.19
CA HIS A 261 -10.62 -1.13 -10.09
C HIS A 261 -9.19 -1.43 -10.59
N VAL A 262 -9.01 -1.68 -11.89
CA VAL A 262 -7.72 -2.01 -12.50
C VAL A 262 -7.19 -0.89 -13.39
N GLY A 263 -5.86 -0.85 -13.53
CA GLY A 263 -5.24 -0.02 -14.57
C GLY A 263 -5.58 -0.52 -15.97
N PHE A 264 -5.21 0.25 -17.00
CA PHE A 264 -5.33 -0.21 -18.38
C PHE A 264 -4.43 -1.43 -18.63
N GLY A 265 -5.03 -2.51 -19.15
CA GLY A 265 -4.30 -3.65 -19.69
C GLY A 265 -3.89 -3.43 -21.16
N SER A 266 -3.25 -4.43 -21.76
CA SER A 266 -2.83 -4.39 -23.16
C SER A 266 -3.97 -4.57 -24.15
N GLY A 267 -5.09 -5.18 -23.74
CA GLY A 267 -6.20 -5.56 -24.61
C GLY A 267 -5.88 -6.71 -25.58
N ASN A 268 -4.63 -7.20 -25.64
CA ASN A 268 -4.22 -8.25 -26.55
C ASN A 268 -4.77 -9.62 -26.09
N PRO A 269 -5.55 -10.35 -26.91
CA PRO A 269 -6.08 -11.67 -26.56
C PRO A 269 -5.00 -12.75 -26.33
N GLN A 270 -3.78 -12.55 -26.84
CA GLN A 270 -2.65 -13.48 -26.66
C GLN A 270 -1.90 -13.26 -25.34
N ASP A 271 -2.19 -12.17 -24.63
CA ASP A 271 -1.60 -11.90 -23.32
C ASP A 271 -2.38 -12.64 -22.22
N SER A 272 -1.71 -12.91 -21.09
CA SER A 272 -2.39 -13.43 -19.89
C SER A 272 -3.50 -12.48 -19.42
N ASP A 273 -4.53 -13.01 -18.75
CA ASP A 273 -5.65 -12.21 -18.24
C ASP A 273 -5.18 -10.96 -17.47
N GLU A 274 -4.16 -11.10 -16.63
CA GLU A 274 -3.57 -10.00 -15.88
C GLU A 274 -3.01 -8.90 -16.77
N LYS A 275 -2.29 -9.26 -17.83
CA LYS A 275 -1.69 -8.30 -18.76
C LYS A 275 -2.74 -7.73 -19.72
N ARG A 276 -3.68 -8.56 -20.17
CA ARG A 276 -4.77 -8.20 -21.08
C ARG A 276 -5.75 -7.20 -20.45
N TYR A 277 -6.27 -7.50 -19.27
CA TYR A 277 -7.29 -6.70 -18.60
C TYR A 277 -6.72 -5.68 -17.61
N GLY A 278 -5.50 -5.90 -17.14
CA GLY A 278 -4.86 -5.10 -16.09
C GLY A 278 -5.13 -5.68 -14.70
N ARG A 279 -4.43 -5.12 -13.70
CA ARG A 279 -4.52 -5.55 -12.29
C ARG A 279 -4.71 -4.38 -11.33
N ILE A 280 -5.21 -4.69 -10.14
CA ILE A 280 -5.14 -3.77 -9.01
C ILE A 280 -3.66 -3.58 -8.65
N ALA A 281 -3.21 -2.33 -8.56
CA ALA A 281 -1.80 -2.00 -8.31
C ALA A 281 -1.28 -2.53 -6.96
N ASN A 282 -2.17 -2.73 -5.99
CA ASN A 282 -1.84 -3.33 -4.70
C ASN A 282 -1.72 -4.87 -4.84
N PRO A 283 -0.50 -5.44 -4.71
CA PRO A 283 -0.27 -6.87 -4.93
C PRO A 283 -0.98 -7.76 -3.91
N THR A 284 -1.10 -7.33 -2.64
CA THR A 284 -1.80 -8.06 -1.59
C THR A 284 -3.27 -8.26 -1.96
N VAL A 285 -3.93 -7.19 -2.41
CA VAL A 285 -5.34 -7.24 -2.83
C VAL A 285 -5.50 -8.10 -4.09
N HIS A 286 -4.60 -7.97 -5.07
CA HIS A 286 -4.61 -8.79 -6.27
C HIS A 286 -4.49 -10.29 -5.93
N ILE A 287 -3.54 -10.68 -5.08
CA ILE A 287 -3.36 -12.08 -4.65
C ILE A 287 -4.59 -12.57 -3.90
N GLY A 288 -5.10 -11.77 -2.96
CA GLY A 288 -6.27 -12.10 -2.14
C GLY A 288 -7.52 -12.38 -2.98
N LEU A 289 -7.86 -11.52 -3.95
CA LEU A 289 -9.00 -11.74 -4.84
C LEU A 289 -8.86 -13.00 -5.71
N ASN A 290 -7.64 -13.31 -6.17
CA ASN A 290 -7.38 -14.56 -6.89
C ASN A 290 -7.52 -15.79 -6.00
N GLN A 291 -7.15 -15.71 -4.71
CA GLN A 291 -7.42 -16.81 -3.77
C GLN A 291 -8.92 -16.96 -3.47
N VAL A 292 -9.66 -15.85 -3.36
CA VAL A 292 -11.13 -15.88 -3.26
C VAL A 292 -11.74 -16.58 -4.47
N ARG A 293 -11.31 -16.21 -5.69
CA ARG A 293 -11.73 -16.89 -6.94
C ARG A 293 -11.53 -18.40 -6.87
N VAL A 294 -10.33 -18.83 -6.50
CA VAL A 294 -9.96 -20.26 -6.44
C VAL A 294 -10.82 -21.02 -5.42
N VAL A 295 -11.01 -20.49 -4.22
CA VAL A 295 -11.81 -21.14 -3.17
C VAL A 295 -13.29 -21.17 -3.54
N VAL A 296 -13.85 -20.06 -4.01
CA VAL A 296 -15.28 -19.96 -4.36
C VAL A 296 -15.62 -20.84 -5.54
N ASN A 297 -14.80 -20.87 -6.61
CA ASN A 297 -15.07 -21.75 -7.75
C ASN A 297 -14.99 -23.23 -7.35
N ALA A 298 -14.07 -23.59 -6.43
CA ALA A 298 -14.01 -24.94 -5.87
C ALA A 298 -15.25 -25.29 -5.04
N LEU A 299 -15.77 -24.34 -4.23
CA LEU A 299 -17.01 -24.52 -3.48
C LEU A 299 -18.23 -24.65 -4.40
N ILE A 300 -18.34 -23.80 -5.44
CA ILE A 300 -19.44 -23.87 -6.42
C ILE A 300 -19.41 -25.21 -7.15
N LYS A 301 -18.23 -25.67 -7.58
CA LYS A 301 -18.08 -26.97 -8.23
C LYS A 301 -18.51 -28.14 -7.34
N ARG A 302 -18.33 -28.02 -6.02
CA ARG A 302 -18.64 -29.07 -5.05
C ARG A 302 -20.10 -29.05 -4.56
N TYR A 303 -20.64 -27.86 -4.32
CA TYR A 303 -21.90 -27.66 -3.59
C TYR A 303 -22.96 -26.88 -4.40
N GLY A 304 -22.62 -26.39 -5.59
CA GLY A 304 -23.47 -25.47 -6.35
C GLY A 304 -23.37 -24.02 -5.87
N HIS A 305 -24.17 -23.15 -6.49
CA HIS A 305 -24.20 -21.73 -6.13
C HIS A 305 -24.69 -21.52 -4.69
N PRO A 306 -24.03 -20.66 -3.90
CA PRO A 306 -24.50 -20.33 -2.57
C PRO A 306 -25.77 -19.48 -2.64
N THR A 307 -26.75 -19.77 -1.77
CA THR A 307 -27.96 -18.94 -1.60
C THR A 307 -27.63 -17.55 -1.07
N GLU A 308 -26.58 -17.45 -0.25
CA GLU A 308 -26.11 -16.22 0.36
C GLU A 308 -24.60 -16.27 0.59
N VAL A 309 -23.93 -15.13 0.41
CA VAL A 309 -22.52 -14.96 0.75
C VAL A 309 -22.37 -13.85 1.79
N ILE A 310 -21.69 -14.14 2.89
CA ILE A 310 -21.44 -13.16 3.95
C ILE A 310 -19.93 -12.96 4.06
N ILE A 311 -19.48 -11.71 3.91
CA ILE A 311 -18.08 -11.33 4.04
C ILE A 311 -17.86 -10.48 5.29
N GLU A 312 -16.73 -10.70 5.96
CA GLU A 312 -16.27 -9.77 6.99
C GLU A 312 -15.58 -8.56 6.34
N MET A 313 -15.94 -7.36 6.80
CA MET A 313 -15.24 -6.13 6.48
C MET A 313 -14.58 -5.56 7.72
N ALA A 314 -13.37 -5.01 7.55
CA ALA A 314 -12.72 -4.14 8.53
C ALA A 314 -13.40 -2.75 8.61
N ARG A 315 -14.73 -2.74 8.75
CA ARG A 315 -15.58 -1.59 9.03
C ARG A 315 -15.79 -1.48 10.54
N ASP A 316 -15.84 -0.26 11.03
CA ASP A 316 -16.23 0.03 12.40
C ASP A 316 -17.75 -0.10 12.56
N LEU A 317 -18.20 -0.40 13.78
CA LEU A 317 -19.62 -0.32 14.11
C LEU A 317 -20.13 1.12 14.01
N LYS A 318 -21.43 1.28 13.78
CA LYS A 318 -22.05 2.61 13.72
C LYS A 318 -21.78 3.37 15.01
N GLN A 319 -21.07 4.49 14.88
CA GLN A 319 -20.73 5.38 15.99
C GLN A 319 -21.98 6.09 16.52
N SER A 320 -21.96 6.36 17.83
CA SER A 320 -22.96 7.23 18.48
C SER A 320 -22.86 8.67 17.96
N LYS A 321 -23.91 9.48 18.16
CA LYS A 321 -23.86 10.92 17.83
C LYS A 321 -22.68 11.63 18.52
N LYS A 322 -22.49 11.38 19.82
CA LYS A 322 -21.39 11.98 20.60
C LYS A 322 -20.00 11.64 20.05
N GLN A 323 -19.78 10.37 19.65
CA GLN A 323 -18.51 9.96 19.04
C GLN A 323 -18.28 10.62 17.69
N ARG A 324 -19.31 10.66 16.83
CA ARG A 324 -19.24 11.35 15.53
C ARG A 324 -18.94 12.84 15.70
N ASP A 325 -19.61 13.51 16.62
CA ASP A 325 -19.41 14.93 16.89
C ASP A 325 -17.98 15.20 17.39
N ALA A 326 -17.45 14.37 18.30
CA ALA A 326 -16.08 14.48 18.79
C ALA A 326 -15.01 14.22 17.71
N GLU A 327 -15.19 13.19 16.87
CA GLU A 327 -14.30 12.92 15.73
C GLU A 327 -14.37 14.04 14.70
N HIS A 328 -15.56 14.57 14.45
CA HIS A 328 -15.77 15.69 13.54
C HIS A 328 -15.05 16.95 14.04
N GLU A 329 -15.17 17.27 15.32
CA GLU A 329 -14.47 18.37 15.97
C GLU A 329 -12.94 18.19 15.88
N GLN A 330 -12.43 16.99 16.14
CA GLN A 330 -11.00 16.68 16.02
C GLN A 330 -10.51 16.82 14.57
N GLN A 331 -11.28 16.34 13.60
CA GLN A 331 -10.94 16.47 12.18
C GLN A 331 -10.96 17.94 11.73
N ALA A 332 -11.91 18.74 12.19
CA ALA A 332 -11.97 20.17 11.91
C ALA A 332 -10.75 20.91 12.48
N LYS A 333 -10.36 20.60 13.73
CA LYS A 333 -9.12 21.13 14.34
C LYS A 333 -7.88 20.76 13.52
N ASN A 334 -7.78 19.50 13.09
CA ASN A 334 -6.66 19.04 12.26
C ASN A 334 -6.63 19.74 10.88
N GLN A 335 -7.78 19.95 10.23
CA GLN A 335 -7.85 20.66 8.96
C GLN A 335 -7.42 22.12 9.09
N LYS A 336 -7.89 22.81 10.14
CA LYS A 336 -7.50 24.20 10.41
C LYS A 336 -5.99 24.31 10.69
N ARG A 337 -5.45 23.39 11.50
CA ARG A 337 -4.00 23.31 11.77
C ARG A 337 -3.21 23.11 10.47
N ASN A 338 -3.61 22.15 9.64
CA ASN A 338 -2.94 21.86 8.38
C ASN A 338 -3.02 23.04 7.38
N ALA A 339 -4.12 23.80 7.37
CA ALA A 339 -4.25 24.99 6.54
C ALA A 339 -3.28 26.09 6.99
N SER A 340 -3.20 26.36 8.31
CA SER A 340 -2.22 27.31 8.86
C SER A 340 -0.79 26.91 8.52
N MET A 341 -0.45 25.63 8.73
CA MET A 341 0.88 25.10 8.39
C MET A 341 1.21 25.31 6.90
N ARG A 342 0.25 25.11 5.99
CA ARG A 342 0.49 25.35 4.56
C ARG A 342 0.87 26.79 4.28
N THR A 343 0.17 27.76 4.87
CA THR A 343 0.49 29.18 4.72
C THR A 343 1.88 29.49 5.28
N ASP A 344 2.20 28.98 6.47
CA ASP A 344 3.50 29.21 7.11
C ASP A 344 4.65 28.61 6.29
N ILE A 345 4.47 27.39 5.80
CA ILE A 345 5.45 26.69 4.95
C ILE A 345 5.66 27.45 3.64
N ALA A 346 4.57 27.85 2.98
CA ALA A 346 4.62 28.59 1.72
C ALA A 346 5.43 29.88 1.88
N HIS A 347 5.23 30.60 2.98
CA HIS A 347 6.00 31.79 3.31
C HIS A 347 7.49 31.49 3.56
N VAL A 348 7.82 30.44 4.32
CA VAL A 348 9.22 30.07 4.61
C VAL A 348 9.96 29.63 3.35
N LEU A 349 9.30 28.86 2.49
CA LEU A 349 9.88 28.33 1.25
C LEU A 349 9.80 29.31 0.06
N GLN A 350 9.07 30.42 0.20
CA GLN A 350 8.81 31.38 -0.88
C GLN A 350 8.15 30.71 -2.11
N ILE A 351 7.19 29.82 -1.84
CA ILE A 351 6.41 29.10 -2.85
C ILE A 351 4.92 29.35 -2.66
N SER A 352 4.10 28.93 -3.62
CA SER A 352 2.64 28.96 -3.45
C SER A 352 2.15 27.88 -2.47
N GLU A 353 1.04 28.11 -1.77
CA GLU A 353 0.41 27.11 -0.87
C GLU A 353 0.06 25.79 -1.58
N HIS A 354 -0.15 25.85 -2.91
CA HIS A 354 -0.43 24.69 -3.75
C HIS A 354 0.80 23.81 -3.99
N GLN A 355 1.99 24.39 -3.96
CA GLN A 355 3.27 23.67 -4.09
C GLN A 355 3.74 23.03 -2.78
N VAL A 356 3.10 23.37 -1.65
CA VAL A 356 3.42 22.76 -0.35
C VAL A 356 3.09 21.26 -0.37
N SER A 357 4.13 20.45 -0.29
CA SER A 357 4.01 19.00 -0.37
C SER A 357 3.46 18.41 0.93
N ARG A 358 3.01 17.15 0.85
CA ARG A 358 2.62 16.40 2.04
C ARG A 358 3.80 16.20 2.99
N ALA A 359 5.00 16.02 2.45
CA ALA A 359 6.22 15.83 3.24
C ALA A 359 6.58 17.10 4.02
N ASP A 360 6.33 18.28 3.48
CA ASP A 360 6.57 19.55 4.18
C ASP A 360 5.64 19.72 5.37
N ILE A 361 4.36 19.37 5.20
CA ILE A 361 3.38 19.36 6.30
C ILE A 361 3.78 18.33 7.36
N GLU A 362 4.24 17.15 6.95
CA GLU A 362 4.73 16.12 7.86
C GLU A 362 5.94 16.62 8.67
N LYS A 363 6.91 17.27 8.02
CA LYS A 363 8.05 17.93 8.70
C LYS A 363 7.56 18.95 9.74
N MET A 364 6.62 19.81 9.37
CA MET A 364 6.06 20.85 10.26
C MET A 364 5.34 20.24 11.48
N ILE A 365 4.54 19.19 11.27
CA ILE A 365 3.87 18.45 12.36
C ILE A 365 4.92 17.86 13.32
N LEU A 366 5.91 17.15 12.77
CA LEU A 366 6.96 16.51 13.57
C LEU A 366 7.82 17.52 14.32
N TRP A 367 8.06 18.69 13.72
CA TRP A 367 8.78 19.79 14.35
C TRP A 367 8.02 20.40 15.53
N GLU A 368 6.71 20.64 15.38
CA GLU A 368 5.86 21.09 16.49
C GLU A 368 5.79 20.07 17.63
N GLU A 369 5.88 18.79 17.32
CA GLU A 369 5.87 17.71 18.31
C GLU A 369 7.18 17.58 19.08
N LEU A 370 8.28 18.21 18.65
CA LEU A 370 9.55 18.18 19.39
C LEU A 370 9.43 18.86 20.75
N ASN A 371 8.77 20.03 20.77
CA ASN A 371 8.58 20.85 21.95
C ASN A 371 7.41 21.82 21.74
N PRO A 372 6.50 21.97 22.73
CA PRO A 372 5.48 23.01 22.69
C PRO A 372 6.05 24.42 22.47
N ASP A 373 7.22 24.72 23.06
CA ASP A 373 7.92 26.00 22.87
C ASP A 373 8.68 26.03 21.54
N PRO A 374 8.31 26.89 20.56
CA PRO A 374 9.01 27.01 19.28
C PRO A 374 10.49 27.36 19.42
N ALA A 375 10.88 28.10 20.46
CA ALA A 375 12.27 28.49 20.68
C ALA A 375 13.14 27.30 21.10
N ASP A 376 12.55 26.25 21.68
CA ASP A 376 13.26 25.09 22.21
C ASP A 376 13.02 23.80 21.41
N ARG A 377 12.58 23.94 20.15
CA ARG A 377 12.47 22.80 19.22
C ARG A 377 13.86 22.38 18.76
N ARG A 378 14.33 21.27 19.33
CA ARG A 378 15.68 20.73 19.12
C ARG A 378 15.63 19.34 18.53
N CYS A 379 16.66 18.98 17.77
CA CYS A 379 16.90 17.62 17.34
C CYS A 379 16.86 16.69 18.56
N PRO A 380 16.04 15.61 18.55
CA PRO A 380 15.87 14.74 19.72
C PRO A 380 17.19 14.11 20.16
N TYR A 381 18.04 13.76 19.19
CA TYR A 381 19.30 13.07 19.46
C TYR A 381 20.41 14.07 19.80
N SER A 382 20.72 15.02 18.91
CA SER A 382 21.87 15.93 19.08
C SER A 382 21.63 17.15 19.98
N GLY A 383 20.37 17.48 20.33
CA GLY A 383 20.03 18.67 21.11
C GLY A 383 20.22 20.01 20.38
N LYS A 384 20.69 20.01 19.13
CA LYS A 384 20.85 21.23 18.32
C LYS A 384 19.49 21.78 17.92
N GLN A 385 19.34 23.10 17.96
CA GLN A 385 18.10 23.78 17.61
C GLN A 385 17.76 23.60 16.13
N ILE A 386 16.48 23.36 15.85
CA ILE A 386 15.90 23.30 14.52
C ILE A 386 14.92 24.46 14.43
N GLY A 387 15.30 25.55 13.77
CA GLY A 387 14.35 26.62 13.39
C GLY A 387 13.60 26.27 12.11
N LEU A 388 12.59 27.07 11.75
CA LEU A 388 11.77 26.84 10.55
C LEU A 388 12.59 26.78 9.26
N SER A 389 13.50 27.73 9.01
CA SER A 389 14.34 27.70 7.80
C SER A 389 15.22 26.46 7.73
N ARG A 390 15.72 26.00 8.88
CA ARG A 390 16.55 24.78 8.97
C ARG A 390 15.75 23.50 8.81
N LEU A 391 14.49 23.48 9.25
CA LEU A 391 13.59 22.32 9.09
C LEU A 391 13.43 21.91 7.62
N PHE A 392 13.32 22.91 6.74
CA PHE A 392 13.15 22.70 5.31
C PHE A 392 14.46 22.63 4.52
N SER A 393 15.62 22.77 5.17
CA SER A 393 16.90 22.50 4.51
C SER A 393 17.17 21.00 4.39
N ASP A 394 18.24 20.67 3.66
CA ASP A 394 18.76 19.32 3.49
C ASP A 394 19.47 18.79 4.75
N GLU A 395 19.67 19.61 5.78
CA GLU A 395 20.24 19.19 7.06
C GLU A 395 19.27 18.35 7.90
N VAL A 396 17.95 18.49 7.68
CA VAL A 396 16.91 17.85 8.50
C VAL A 396 16.16 16.78 7.69
N GLU A 397 16.12 15.58 8.25
CA GLU A 397 15.44 14.43 7.68
C GLU A 397 14.29 13.98 8.60
N ILE A 398 13.25 13.42 7.99
CA ILE A 398 12.26 12.62 8.72
C ILE A 398 12.88 11.23 8.90
N GLU A 399 12.91 10.73 10.14
CA GLU A 399 13.46 9.41 10.45
C GLU A 399 12.52 8.60 11.36
N HIS A 400 12.71 7.28 11.37
CA HIS A 400 11.93 6.35 12.18
C HIS A 400 12.61 6.06 13.52
N ILE A 401 11.99 6.52 14.62
CA ILE A 401 12.47 6.37 16.01
C ILE A 401 12.84 4.92 16.27
N LEU A 402 11.91 3.98 16.05
CA LEU A 402 12.22 2.56 15.99
C LEU A 402 12.47 2.14 14.52
N PRO A 403 13.49 1.32 14.23
CA PRO A 403 13.86 0.96 12.87
C PRO A 403 12.70 0.41 12.03
N PHE A 404 12.39 1.05 10.91
CA PHE A 404 11.32 0.61 10.01
C PHE A 404 11.53 -0.82 9.49
N SER A 405 12.79 -1.23 9.27
CA SER A 405 13.15 -2.59 8.86
C SER A 405 12.73 -3.66 9.88
N GLN A 406 12.55 -3.29 11.15
CA GLN A 406 12.15 -4.18 12.24
C GLN A 406 10.67 -4.05 12.58
N THR A 407 10.11 -2.84 12.49
CA THR A 407 8.74 -2.56 12.93
C THR A 407 7.71 -2.51 11.81
N LEU A 408 8.13 -2.17 10.58
CA LEU A 408 7.25 -1.79 9.46
C LEU A 408 6.26 -0.65 9.82
N ASP A 409 6.52 0.08 10.90
CA ASP A 409 5.66 1.14 11.42
C ASP A 409 6.04 2.48 10.80
N ASP A 410 5.31 2.88 9.75
CA ASP A 410 5.44 4.16 9.07
C ASP A 410 4.49 5.25 9.63
N SER A 411 3.89 5.01 10.81
CA SER A 411 2.99 5.98 11.43
C SER A 411 3.74 7.22 11.92
N LEU A 412 3.02 8.34 12.05
CA LEU A 412 3.56 9.56 12.65
C LEU A 412 4.15 9.30 14.05
N ASN A 413 3.59 8.36 14.82
CA ASN A 413 4.06 8.02 16.17
C ASN A 413 5.45 7.39 16.17
N ASN A 414 5.86 6.77 15.07
CA ASN A 414 7.21 6.24 14.91
C ASN A 414 8.16 7.20 14.19
N LYS A 415 7.71 8.39 13.79
CA LYS A 415 8.53 9.34 13.03
C LYS A 415 8.95 10.53 13.89
N THR A 416 10.09 11.11 13.57
CA THR A 416 10.52 12.41 14.12
C THR A 416 11.37 13.14 13.08
N VAL A 417 11.62 14.44 13.31
CA VAL A 417 12.62 15.18 12.54
C VAL A 417 13.94 15.21 13.31
N ALA A 418 15.03 14.91 12.61
CA ALA A 418 16.35 14.92 13.18
C ALA A 418 17.38 15.49 12.20
N LEU A 419 18.49 15.99 12.74
CA LEU A 419 19.61 16.37 11.90
C LEU A 419 20.23 15.13 11.27
N ARG A 420 20.54 15.21 9.98
CA ARG A 420 21.11 14.14 9.16
C ARG A 420 22.34 13.47 9.81
N PRO A 421 23.32 14.18 10.41
CA PRO A 421 24.42 13.53 11.13
C PRO A 421 23.96 12.68 12.31
N ALA A 422 22.93 13.12 13.04
CA ALA A 422 22.40 12.40 14.19
C ALA A 422 21.57 11.17 13.78
N ASN A 423 20.78 11.31 12.71
CA ASN A 423 20.06 10.17 12.09
C ASN A 423 21.06 9.10 11.60
N ARG A 424 22.15 9.53 10.95
CA ARG A 424 23.23 8.62 10.52
C ARG A 424 23.93 7.94 11.70
N ALA A 425 24.17 8.66 12.79
CA ALA A 425 24.75 8.11 14.02
C ALA A 425 23.83 7.03 14.64
N LYS A 426 22.50 7.27 14.64
CA LYS A 426 21.53 6.26 15.06
C LYS A 426 21.55 5.04 14.15
N GLY A 427 21.44 5.23 12.84
CA GLY A 427 21.38 4.15 11.86
C GLY A 427 20.14 3.26 12.03
N ASN A 428 20.24 1.98 11.66
CA ASN A 428 19.14 1.00 11.73
C ASN A 428 18.95 0.39 13.14
N ARG A 429 19.04 1.23 14.18
CA ARG A 429 18.97 0.85 15.61
C ARG A 429 17.92 1.66 16.36
N THR A 430 17.52 1.17 17.54
CA THR A 430 16.68 1.96 18.46
C THR A 430 17.50 3.11 19.08
N PRO A 431 16.85 4.14 19.66
CA PRO A 431 17.58 5.21 20.35
C PRO A 431 18.38 4.68 21.55
N TRP A 432 17.86 3.66 22.24
CA TRP A 432 18.58 2.97 23.31
C TRP A 432 19.83 2.27 22.79
N ASP A 433 19.72 1.42 21.78
CA ASP A 433 20.87 0.67 21.27
C ASP A 433 21.97 1.63 20.78
N ALA A 434 21.59 2.68 20.06
CA ALA A 434 22.54 3.60 19.45
C ALA A 434 23.23 4.55 20.44
N PHE A 435 22.51 5.02 21.47
CA PHE A 435 22.98 6.11 22.33
C PHE A 435 23.05 5.75 23.82
N GLY A 436 22.22 4.82 24.29
CA GLY A 436 22.23 4.35 25.68
C GLY A 436 23.21 3.20 25.91
N ALA A 437 23.08 2.13 25.12
CA ALA A 437 23.90 0.93 25.27
C ALA A 437 25.32 1.12 24.70
N GLU A 438 25.43 1.66 23.48
CA GLU A 438 26.74 1.88 22.83
C GLU A 438 27.43 3.19 23.24
N ASN A 439 26.70 4.10 23.90
CA ASN A 439 27.21 5.39 24.39
C ASN A 439 28.05 6.18 23.36
N GLN A 440 27.47 6.46 22.20
CA GLN A 440 28.19 7.15 21.13
C GLN A 440 28.64 8.57 21.51
N PRO A 441 29.91 8.93 21.26
CA PRO A 441 30.44 10.26 21.58
C PRO A 441 29.61 11.40 20.99
N GLY A 442 29.27 12.39 21.82
CA GLY A 442 28.50 13.57 21.42
C GLY A 442 26.98 13.42 21.53
N PHE A 443 26.48 12.31 22.08
CA PHE A 443 25.06 12.04 22.30
C PHE A 443 24.80 11.53 23.72
N GLU A 444 24.32 12.41 24.60
CA GLU A 444 23.97 12.05 25.98
C GLU A 444 22.56 11.45 26.05
N TYR A 445 22.43 10.15 26.34
CA TYR A 445 21.14 9.46 26.33
C TYR A 445 20.14 10.03 27.34
N GLY A 446 20.58 10.45 28.52
CA GLY A 446 19.72 11.11 29.51
C GLY A 446 19.07 12.40 28.97
N GLU A 447 19.83 13.18 28.21
CA GLU A 447 19.35 14.40 27.54
C GLU A 447 18.39 14.08 26.38
N ILE A 448 18.62 12.97 25.67
CA ILE A 448 17.69 12.47 24.65
C ILE A 448 16.34 12.13 25.27
N LEU A 449 16.35 11.39 26.39
CA LEU A 449 15.13 11.07 27.13
C LEU A 449 14.43 12.33 27.65
N ALA A 450 15.17 13.30 28.19
CA ALA A 450 14.62 14.56 28.66
C ALA A 450 13.89 15.34 27.55
N ARG A 451 14.47 15.39 26.34
CA ARG A 451 13.80 15.96 25.15
C ARG A 451 12.60 15.12 24.71
N ALA A 452 12.74 13.80 24.66
CA ALA A 452 11.67 12.89 24.29
C ALA A 452 10.44 13.05 25.20
N GLN A 453 10.63 13.31 26.50
CA GLN A 453 9.51 13.54 27.45
C GLN A 453 8.63 14.74 27.08
N LYS A 454 9.13 15.70 26.30
CA LYS A 454 8.35 16.85 25.81
C LYS A 454 7.47 16.51 24.60
N MET A 455 7.71 15.39 23.94
CA MET A 455 6.96 14.93 22.76
C MET A 455 5.58 14.34 23.13
N PRO A 456 4.70 14.00 22.16
CA PRO A 456 3.46 13.27 22.45
C PRO A 456 3.69 11.91 23.12
N ALA A 457 2.81 11.51 24.05
CA ALA A 457 2.95 10.30 24.85
C ALA A 457 3.17 9.01 24.02
N ALA A 458 2.51 8.90 22.86
CA ALA A 458 2.64 7.76 21.95
C ALA A 458 4.04 7.64 21.31
N LYS A 459 4.87 8.69 21.37
CA LYS A 459 6.28 8.68 20.91
C LYS A 459 7.27 8.44 22.03
N ARG A 460 7.01 9.01 23.21
CA ARG A 460 7.96 9.07 24.35
C ARG A 460 8.60 7.72 24.64
N TYR A 461 7.77 6.69 24.79
CA TYR A 461 8.22 5.38 25.22
C TYR A 461 9.18 4.73 24.21
N ARG A 462 9.11 5.09 22.92
CA ARG A 462 9.93 4.52 21.86
C ARG A 462 11.41 4.94 21.94
N PHE A 463 11.70 5.96 22.75
CA PHE A 463 13.07 6.38 23.05
C PHE A 463 13.67 5.62 24.22
N GLY A 464 12.86 4.92 25.03
CA GLY A 464 13.31 4.19 26.21
C GLY A 464 14.01 2.87 25.88
N GLU A 465 14.64 2.29 26.91
CA GLU A 465 15.34 0.99 26.84
C GLU A 465 14.42 -0.16 26.41
N ASP A 466 13.19 -0.17 26.92
CA ASP A 466 12.15 -1.14 26.60
C ASP A 466 11.26 -0.71 25.42
N GLY A 467 11.65 0.34 24.68
CA GLY A 467 10.80 0.99 23.69
C GLY A 467 10.35 0.05 22.57
N TYR A 468 11.21 -0.85 22.11
CA TYR A 468 10.89 -1.83 21.07
C TYR A 468 9.97 -2.95 21.58
N GLN A 469 10.20 -3.43 22.81
CA GLN A 469 9.46 -4.50 23.46
C GLN A 469 8.04 -4.03 23.79
N ARG A 470 7.90 -2.79 24.26
CA ARG A 470 6.60 -2.17 24.48
C ARG A 470 5.85 -1.97 23.17
N TRP A 471 6.52 -1.57 22.10
CA TRP A 471 5.92 -1.50 20.77
C TRP A 471 5.42 -2.87 20.28
N LEU A 472 6.20 -3.95 20.48
CA LEU A 472 5.79 -5.32 20.13
C LEU A 472 4.50 -5.74 20.83
N LYS A 473 4.33 -5.33 22.09
CA LYS A 473 3.15 -5.65 22.89
C LYS A 473 1.93 -4.83 22.49
N ASP A 474 2.09 -3.51 22.36
CA ASP A 474 0.97 -2.58 22.30
C ASP A 474 0.59 -2.20 20.86
N ASP A 475 1.57 -2.12 19.94
CA ASP A 475 1.42 -1.46 18.64
C ASP A 475 1.67 -2.40 17.43
N ALA A 476 2.44 -3.48 17.56
CA ALA A 476 2.80 -4.36 16.43
C ALA A 476 1.58 -5.01 15.76
N GLY A 477 0.48 -5.22 16.50
CA GLY A 477 -0.78 -5.74 15.95
C GLY A 477 -1.56 -4.75 15.07
N PHE A 478 -1.21 -3.47 15.07
CA PHE A 478 -1.94 -2.37 14.42
C PHE A 478 -1.24 -1.80 13.18
N LEU A 479 -0.57 -2.64 12.39
CA LEU A 479 0.01 -2.20 11.11
C LEU A 479 -1.08 -1.67 10.16
N SER A 480 -1.15 -0.34 10.05
CA SER A 480 -2.18 0.41 9.30
C SER A 480 -2.28 -0.03 7.83
N ARG A 481 -1.18 -0.47 7.22
CA ARG A 481 -1.12 -1.00 5.86
C ARG A 481 -1.95 -2.28 5.71
N ALA A 482 -1.78 -3.25 6.60
CA ALA A 482 -2.52 -4.51 6.56
C ALA A 482 -4.04 -4.29 6.72
N LEU A 483 -4.44 -3.35 7.58
CA LEU A 483 -5.84 -2.98 7.76
C LEU A 483 -6.43 -2.29 6.52
N ASN A 484 -5.70 -1.38 5.89
CA ASN A 484 -6.14 -0.71 4.67
C ASN A 484 -6.25 -1.70 3.49
N ASP A 485 -5.29 -2.61 3.35
CA ASP A 485 -5.32 -3.68 2.36
C ASP A 485 -6.55 -4.57 2.56
N THR A 486 -6.84 -4.97 3.80
CA THR A 486 -8.03 -5.75 4.16
C THR A 486 -9.32 -5.00 3.82
N ARG A 487 -9.42 -3.70 4.18
CA ARG A 487 -10.59 -2.87 3.85
C ARG A 487 -10.82 -2.76 2.34
N HIS A 488 -9.74 -2.59 1.57
CA HIS A 488 -9.81 -2.52 0.12
C HIS A 488 -10.25 -3.85 -0.47
N MET A 489 -9.59 -4.94 -0.08
CA MET A 489 -9.91 -6.30 -0.52
C MET A 489 -11.37 -6.66 -0.24
N SER A 490 -11.87 -6.49 0.98
CA SER A 490 -13.26 -6.85 1.30
C SER A 490 -14.28 -6.02 0.49
N ARG A 491 -13.98 -4.75 0.16
CA ARG A 491 -14.87 -3.92 -0.66
C ARG A 491 -14.95 -4.42 -2.10
N VAL A 492 -13.82 -4.79 -2.70
CA VAL A 492 -13.78 -5.30 -4.07
C VAL A 492 -14.35 -6.72 -4.11
N ALA A 493 -14.03 -7.55 -3.12
CA ALA A 493 -14.57 -8.91 -2.97
C ALA A 493 -16.10 -8.89 -2.84
N HIS A 494 -16.69 -7.93 -2.13
CA HIS A 494 -18.14 -7.75 -2.06
C HIS A 494 -18.77 -7.64 -3.45
N GLU A 495 -18.23 -6.77 -4.30
CA GLU A 495 -18.73 -6.57 -5.65
C GLU A 495 -18.49 -7.80 -6.53
N TYR A 496 -17.31 -8.39 -6.39
CA TYR A 496 -16.89 -9.56 -7.13
C TYR A 496 -17.77 -10.79 -6.85
N LEU A 497 -18.10 -11.05 -5.57
CA LEU A 497 -18.94 -12.16 -5.14
C LEU A 497 -20.41 -12.00 -5.57
N ARG A 498 -20.88 -10.76 -5.80
CA ARG A 498 -22.21 -10.52 -6.34
C ARG A 498 -22.41 -11.04 -7.75
N LEU A 499 -21.32 -11.31 -8.50
CA LEU A 499 -21.38 -11.92 -9.83
C LEU A 499 -21.87 -13.38 -9.79
N ILE A 500 -21.69 -14.07 -8.66
CA ILE A 500 -22.09 -15.47 -8.47
C ILE A 500 -23.18 -15.65 -7.41
N CYS A 501 -23.43 -14.62 -6.59
CA CYS A 501 -24.46 -14.62 -5.56
C CYS A 501 -24.97 -13.19 -5.30
N PRO A 502 -26.10 -12.77 -5.90
CA PRO A 502 -26.64 -11.42 -5.73
C PRO A 502 -26.90 -11.05 -4.27
N VAL A 503 -27.23 -12.04 -3.43
CA VAL A 503 -27.40 -11.93 -1.97
C VAL A 503 -26.02 -12.01 -1.29
N THR A 504 -25.21 -10.97 -1.49
CA THR A 504 -23.94 -10.80 -0.78
C THR A 504 -24.07 -9.72 0.30
N ARG A 505 -23.69 -10.04 1.55
CA ARG A 505 -23.71 -9.12 2.70
C ARG A 505 -22.32 -8.91 3.30
N ALA A 506 -22.15 -7.77 3.95
CA ALA A 506 -20.93 -7.44 4.69
C ALA A 506 -21.21 -7.25 6.18
N ILE A 507 -20.38 -7.83 7.05
CA ILE A 507 -20.47 -7.65 8.51
C ILE A 507 -19.21 -7.01 9.11
N PRO A 508 -19.33 -6.15 10.14
CA PRO A 508 -18.18 -5.54 10.83
C PRO A 508 -17.42 -6.53 11.71
N GLY A 509 -16.08 -6.54 11.64
CA GLY A 509 -15.31 -7.55 12.40
C GLY A 509 -15.40 -7.44 13.94
N ARG A 510 -15.70 -6.25 14.49
CA ARG A 510 -15.99 -6.11 15.92
C ARG A 510 -17.20 -6.95 16.34
N MET A 511 -18.20 -7.10 15.48
CA MET A 511 -19.36 -7.95 15.74
C MET A 511 -18.96 -9.43 15.79
N THR A 512 -18.16 -9.90 14.84
CA THR A 512 -17.62 -11.27 14.82
C THR A 512 -16.92 -11.61 16.14
N ALA A 513 -16.06 -10.71 16.64
CA ALA A 513 -15.34 -10.93 17.89
C ALA A 513 -16.27 -11.07 19.10
N MET A 514 -17.30 -10.22 19.21
CA MET A 514 -18.27 -10.25 20.31
C MET A 514 -19.11 -11.52 20.28
N LEU A 515 -19.60 -11.91 19.10
CA LEU A 515 -20.41 -13.13 18.93
C LEU A 515 -19.59 -14.40 19.17
N ARG A 516 -18.33 -14.44 18.70
CA ARG A 516 -17.42 -15.56 18.95
C ARG A 516 -17.22 -15.80 20.44
N ALA A 517 -17.03 -14.72 21.21
CA ALA A 517 -16.92 -14.79 22.66
C ALA A 517 -18.22 -15.31 23.30
N ASN A 518 -19.38 -14.77 22.89
CA ASN A 518 -20.68 -15.16 23.43
C ASN A 518 -21.02 -16.63 23.15
N PHE A 519 -20.76 -17.12 21.94
CA PHE A 519 -20.97 -18.52 21.59
C PHE A 519 -19.94 -19.46 22.26
N GLY A 520 -18.95 -18.90 22.97
CA GLY A 520 -17.85 -19.61 23.61
C GLY A 520 -16.92 -20.31 22.61
N LEU A 521 -16.85 -19.80 21.38
CA LEU A 521 -15.98 -20.36 20.34
C LEU A 521 -14.51 -19.93 20.47
N ASN A 522 -14.19 -18.99 21.38
CA ASN A 522 -12.79 -18.68 21.70
C ASN A 522 -12.03 -19.90 22.25
N TYR A 523 -12.74 -20.82 22.93
CA TYR A 523 -12.17 -22.04 23.49
C TYR A 523 -11.94 -23.14 22.45
N ALA A 524 -12.43 -22.99 21.22
CA ALA A 524 -12.35 -24.06 20.22
C ALA A 524 -10.91 -24.42 19.82
N LEU A 525 -9.99 -23.46 19.96
CA LEU A 525 -8.55 -23.61 19.66
C LEU A 525 -7.64 -23.04 20.76
N GLY A 526 -8.20 -22.34 21.76
CA GLY A 526 -7.45 -21.65 22.80
C GLY A 526 -7.69 -22.26 24.18
N LEU A 527 -6.61 -22.46 24.93
CA LEU A 527 -6.66 -23.06 26.28
C LEU A 527 -7.23 -22.11 27.35
N ASN A 528 -7.09 -20.79 27.15
CA ASN A 528 -7.40 -19.76 28.17
C ASN A 528 -8.62 -18.89 27.84
N GLY A 529 -9.48 -19.31 26.90
CA GLY A 529 -10.63 -18.50 26.47
C GLY A 529 -10.28 -17.31 25.56
N GLU A 530 -9.03 -17.24 25.12
CA GLU A 530 -8.55 -16.28 24.12
C GLU A 530 -8.39 -16.92 22.75
N LYS A 531 -8.54 -16.10 21.69
CA LYS A 531 -8.35 -16.54 20.31
C LYS A 531 -6.89 -16.97 20.08
N ASN A 532 -6.67 -18.26 19.83
CA ASN A 532 -5.36 -18.77 19.46
C ASN A 532 -4.97 -18.33 18.03
N ARG A 533 -4.11 -17.31 17.93
CA ARG A 533 -3.60 -16.80 16.63
C ARG A 533 -2.48 -17.65 16.04
N ASN A 534 -1.98 -18.63 16.79
CA ASN A 534 -0.92 -19.54 16.37
C ASN A 534 -1.45 -20.80 15.67
N ASP A 535 -2.77 -20.93 15.51
CA ASP A 535 -3.42 -21.97 14.70
C ASP A 535 -4.28 -21.32 13.61
N HIS A 536 -4.01 -21.59 12.33
CA HIS A 536 -4.73 -21.00 11.19
C HIS A 536 -6.23 -21.31 11.15
N ARG A 537 -6.69 -22.38 11.82
CA ARG A 537 -8.10 -22.76 11.85
C ARG A 537 -8.98 -21.73 12.56
N HIS A 538 -8.40 -20.77 13.28
CA HIS A 538 -9.16 -19.65 13.86
C HIS A 538 -9.94 -18.85 12.80
N HIS A 539 -9.49 -18.83 11.54
CA HIS A 539 -10.23 -18.21 10.44
C HIS A 539 -11.52 -18.97 10.11
N ALA A 540 -11.51 -20.30 10.21
CA ALA A 540 -12.71 -21.11 10.03
C ALA A 540 -13.70 -20.90 11.19
N VAL A 541 -13.21 -20.74 12.42
CA VAL A 541 -14.04 -20.37 13.58
C VAL A 541 -14.76 -19.04 13.36
N ASP A 542 -14.02 -18.03 12.86
CA ASP A 542 -14.58 -16.74 12.50
C ASP A 542 -15.64 -16.88 11.39
N ALA A 543 -15.36 -17.70 10.37
CA ALA A 543 -16.30 -17.98 9.28
C ALA A 543 -17.61 -18.63 9.78
N CYS A 544 -17.55 -19.56 10.74
CA CYS A 544 -18.75 -20.13 11.37
C CYS A 544 -19.58 -19.05 12.07
N VAL A 545 -18.94 -18.15 12.81
CA VAL A 545 -19.63 -17.02 13.46
C VAL A 545 -20.27 -16.10 12.43
N ILE A 546 -19.56 -15.77 11.35
CA ILE A 546 -20.05 -14.92 10.26
C ILE A 546 -21.28 -15.55 9.61
N ALA A 547 -21.22 -16.85 9.28
CA ALA A 547 -22.24 -17.58 8.54
C ALA A 547 -23.61 -17.64 9.25
N VAL A 548 -23.63 -17.63 10.59
CA VAL A 548 -24.88 -17.67 11.37
C VAL A 548 -25.48 -16.29 11.65
N THR A 549 -24.94 -15.22 11.05
CA THR A 549 -25.48 -13.85 11.23
C THR A 549 -26.47 -13.47 10.14
N ASP A 550 -27.64 -12.97 10.53
CA ASP A 550 -28.65 -12.45 9.61
C ASP A 550 -28.70 -10.90 9.57
N GLN A 551 -29.48 -10.37 8.61
CA GLN A 551 -29.64 -8.93 8.43
C GLN A 551 -30.36 -8.26 9.62
N GLY A 552 -31.29 -8.96 10.27
CA GLY A 552 -32.00 -8.44 11.44
C GLY A 552 -31.06 -8.26 12.63
N LEU A 553 -30.16 -9.20 12.85
CA LEU A 553 -29.14 -9.15 13.87
C LEU A 553 -28.16 -8.00 13.64
N LEU A 554 -27.72 -7.81 12.39
CA LEU A 554 -26.88 -6.67 12.01
C LEU A 554 -27.57 -5.33 12.32
N GLN A 555 -28.87 -5.20 12.01
CA GLN A 555 -29.64 -4.00 12.31
C GLN A 555 -29.79 -3.77 13.82
N ARG A 556 -30.02 -4.82 14.62
CA ARG A 556 -30.07 -4.73 16.09
C ARG A 556 -28.73 -4.26 16.66
N PHE A 557 -27.60 -4.81 16.18
CA PHE A 557 -26.26 -4.37 16.56
C PHE A 557 -26.01 -2.91 16.19
N ALA A 558 -26.38 -2.49 14.98
CA ALA A 558 -26.23 -1.12 14.53
C ALA A 558 -27.06 -0.13 15.37
N LYS A 559 -28.29 -0.52 15.77
CA LYS A 559 -29.17 0.29 16.63
C LYS A 559 -28.62 0.37 18.06
N ALA A 560 -28.14 -0.75 18.61
CA ALA A 560 -27.55 -0.80 19.95
C ALA A 560 -26.23 -0.02 20.04
N SER A 561 -25.36 -0.13 19.03
CA SER A 561 -24.08 0.60 18.96
C SER A 561 -24.28 2.12 18.78
N ALA A 562 -25.37 2.54 18.12
CA ALA A 562 -25.69 3.95 17.96
C ALA A 562 -26.23 4.61 19.24
N SER A 563 -26.66 3.83 20.24
CA SER A 563 -27.13 4.33 21.52
C SER A 563 -25.94 4.62 22.45
N THR A 564 -25.99 5.69 23.24
CA THR A 564 -24.86 6.19 24.04
C THR A 564 -24.45 5.26 25.20
N ARG A 565 -25.09 4.09 25.37
CA ARG A 565 -24.85 3.15 26.47
C ARG A 565 -24.21 1.88 25.92
N GLU A 566 -22.89 1.76 26.01
CA GLU A 566 -22.13 0.53 25.70
C GLU A 566 -22.71 -0.72 26.41
N LYS A 567 -23.30 -0.51 27.60
CA LYS A 567 -24.08 -1.52 28.34
C LYS A 567 -25.21 -2.18 27.53
N GLN A 568 -25.84 -1.50 26.57
CA GLN A 568 -26.91 -2.08 25.74
C GLN A 568 -26.35 -3.04 24.68
N LEU A 569 -25.18 -2.75 24.12
CA LEU A 569 -24.54 -3.63 23.15
C LEU A 569 -24.11 -4.93 23.84
N ASN A 570 -23.44 -4.84 25.00
CA ASN A 570 -23.04 -6.03 25.77
C ASN A 570 -24.25 -6.87 26.20
N ARG A 571 -25.32 -6.24 26.70
CA ARG A 571 -26.56 -6.96 27.04
C ARG A 571 -27.24 -7.64 25.85
N LEU A 572 -27.19 -7.02 24.66
CA LEU A 572 -27.73 -7.64 23.44
C LEU A 572 -26.96 -8.92 23.10
N VAL A 573 -25.65 -8.90 23.29
CA VAL A 573 -24.77 -10.05 23.05
C VAL A 573 -25.00 -11.13 24.10
N GLU A 574 -24.96 -10.78 25.38
CA GLU A 574 -25.17 -11.70 26.51
C GLU A 574 -26.50 -12.45 26.44
N ASN A 575 -27.57 -11.79 25.97
CA ASN A 575 -28.90 -12.40 25.86
C ASN A 575 -29.11 -13.16 24.54
N MET A 576 -28.10 -13.27 23.68
CA MET A 576 -28.25 -13.96 22.40
C MET A 576 -28.17 -15.48 22.60
N PRO A 577 -29.19 -16.24 22.14
CA PRO A 577 -29.13 -17.69 22.19
C PRO A 577 -28.06 -18.23 21.24
N LEU A 578 -27.62 -19.46 21.49
CA LEU A 578 -26.85 -20.20 20.49
C LEU A 578 -27.69 -20.35 19.20
N PRO A 579 -27.06 -20.36 18.02
CA PRO A 579 -27.78 -20.53 16.74
C PRO A 579 -28.68 -21.77 16.71
N TRP A 580 -28.22 -22.87 17.31
CA TRP A 580 -29.00 -24.08 17.59
C TRP A 580 -28.39 -24.85 18.77
N ASN A 581 -29.15 -25.81 19.32
CA ASN A 581 -28.66 -26.69 20.38
C ASN A 581 -27.51 -27.57 19.88
N GLY A 582 -26.37 -27.55 20.56
CA GLY A 582 -25.18 -28.30 20.12
C GLY A 582 -24.27 -27.54 19.13
N TYR A 583 -24.50 -26.23 18.92
CA TYR A 583 -23.72 -25.42 17.96
C TYR A 583 -22.21 -25.51 18.21
N ARG A 584 -21.78 -25.40 19.46
CA ARG A 584 -20.36 -25.39 19.83
C ARG A 584 -19.70 -26.73 19.50
N GLU A 585 -20.36 -27.83 19.84
CA GLU A 585 -19.90 -29.20 19.62
C GLU A 585 -19.80 -29.50 18.13
N HIS A 586 -20.77 -29.02 17.33
CA HIS A 586 -20.75 -29.16 15.88
C HIS A 586 -19.60 -28.37 15.24
N VAL A 587 -19.38 -27.14 15.70
CA VAL A 587 -18.25 -26.32 15.25
C VAL A 587 -16.92 -26.96 15.64
N GLN A 588 -16.78 -27.46 16.87
CA GLN A 588 -15.58 -28.17 17.32
C GLN A 588 -15.27 -29.38 16.43
N ARG A 589 -16.26 -30.24 16.22
CA ARG A 589 -16.13 -31.43 15.35
C ARG A 589 -15.69 -31.06 13.94
N ALA A 590 -16.21 -29.96 13.39
CA ALA A 590 -15.79 -29.48 12.08
C ALA A 590 -14.33 -29.00 12.10
N ILE A 591 -13.92 -28.22 13.11
CA ILE A 591 -12.56 -27.68 13.27
C ILE A 591 -11.51 -28.79 13.44
N ASP A 592 -11.84 -29.85 14.16
CA ASP A 592 -10.92 -30.95 14.48
C ASP A 592 -10.45 -31.70 13.23
N VAL A 593 -11.25 -31.69 12.16
CA VAL A 593 -10.94 -32.37 10.89
C VAL A 593 -10.39 -31.44 9.80
N ILE A 594 -10.26 -30.13 10.07
CA ILE A 594 -9.76 -29.17 9.08
C ILE A 594 -8.28 -29.43 8.76
N LEU A 595 -7.99 -29.54 7.47
CA LEU A 595 -6.65 -29.42 6.90
C LEU A 595 -6.53 -28.05 6.22
N VAL A 596 -5.65 -27.19 6.74
CA VAL A 596 -5.44 -25.87 6.17
C VAL A 596 -4.73 -26.00 4.82
N SER A 597 -5.35 -25.47 3.76
CA SER A 597 -4.72 -25.35 2.44
C SER A 597 -3.77 -24.16 2.43
N HIS A 598 -2.52 -24.39 2.04
CA HIS A 598 -1.52 -23.34 1.84
C HIS A 598 -1.26 -23.17 0.35
N LYS A 599 -1.29 -21.93 -0.15
CA LYS A 599 -0.92 -21.65 -1.53
C LYS A 599 0.55 -22.06 -1.74
N PRO A 600 0.85 -22.96 -2.69
CA PRO A 600 2.23 -23.31 -2.98
C PRO A 600 3.01 -22.11 -3.55
N ASP A 601 4.30 -22.01 -3.20
CA ASP A 601 5.22 -21.03 -3.77
C ASP A 601 6.31 -21.75 -4.55
N HIS A 602 6.03 -22.00 -5.83
CA HIS A 602 6.88 -22.83 -6.70
C HIS A 602 7.64 -22.00 -7.74
N SER A 603 7.64 -20.67 -7.61
CA SER A 603 8.43 -19.83 -8.51
C SER A 603 9.92 -20.07 -8.28
N HIS A 604 10.67 -20.20 -9.37
CA HIS A 604 12.14 -20.14 -9.30
C HIS A 604 12.64 -18.70 -9.35
N GLU A 605 11.74 -17.75 -9.63
CA GLU A 605 12.06 -16.33 -9.72
C GLU A 605 12.03 -15.71 -8.33
N GLY A 606 13.19 -15.29 -7.84
CA GLY A 606 13.39 -14.77 -6.50
C GLY A 606 14.83 -14.33 -6.27
N ALA A 607 15.15 -13.90 -5.05
CA ALA A 607 16.52 -13.51 -4.69
C ALA A 607 17.48 -14.70 -4.87
N MET A 608 18.51 -14.54 -5.69
CA MET A 608 19.47 -15.62 -6.01
C MET A 608 20.52 -15.83 -4.90
N HIS A 609 20.89 -14.76 -4.22
CA HIS A 609 21.95 -14.71 -3.21
C HIS A 609 21.73 -13.49 -2.31
N ASN A 610 22.49 -13.40 -1.22
CA ASN A 610 22.47 -12.23 -0.34
C ASN A 610 23.09 -11.00 -1.04
N ASP A 611 22.76 -9.80 -0.57
CA ASP A 611 23.17 -8.53 -1.22
C ASP A 611 24.65 -8.18 -0.98
N THR A 612 25.25 -8.69 0.10
CA THR A 612 26.64 -8.40 0.46
C THR A 612 27.60 -8.97 -0.58
N ALA A 613 28.35 -8.09 -1.24
CA ALA A 613 29.44 -8.47 -2.13
C ALA A 613 30.73 -8.70 -1.34
N TYR A 614 31.28 -9.90 -1.47
CA TYR A 614 32.51 -10.31 -0.82
C TYR A 614 33.70 -10.24 -1.78
N GLY A 615 34.84 -9.76 -1.30
CA GLY A 615 36.12 -9.92 -1.99
C GLY A 615 36.60 -11.36 -1.85
N LEU A 616 37.08 -11.96 -2.93
CA LEU A 616 37.58 -13.32 -2.91
C LEU A 616 39.02 -13.34 -2.39
N HIS A 617 39.29 -14.15 -1.38
CA HIS A 617 40.63 -14.44 -0.89
C HIS A 617 40.90 -15.94 -1.09
N GLY A 618 42.16 -16.33 -1.28
CA GLY A 618 42.50 -17.71 -1.63
C GLY A 618 41.94 -18.74 -0.62
N GLN A 619 41.88 -20.01 -1.03
CA GLN A 619 41.51 -21.13 -0.16
C GLN A 619 40.09 -21.06 0.44
N GLY A 620 39.14 -20.45 -0.26
CA GLY A 620 37.73 -20.38 0.18
C GLY A 620 37.45 -19.33 1.26
N THR A 621 38.42 -18.45 1.51
CA THR A 621 38.27 -17.30 2.42
C THR A 621 37.68 -16.12 1.67
N VAL A 622 36.86 -15.31 2.33
CA VAL A 622 36.33 -14.07 1.78
C VAL A 622 36.68 -12.89 2.66
N ARG A 623 36.75 -11.71 2.02
CA ARG A 623 37.03 -10.43 2.64
C ARG A 623 35.82 -9.53 2.54
N THR A 624 35.42 -8.93 3.66
CA THR A 624 34.40 -7.86 3.67
C THR A 624 34.75 -6.82 4.70
N HIS A 625 34.41 -5.56 4.45
CA HIS A 625 34.45 -4.56 5.50
C HIS A 625 33.14 -4.59 6.27
N LYS A 626 33.20 -4.65 7.61
CA LYS A 626 32.05 -4.42 8.49
C LYS A 626 32.40 -3.27 9.44
N VAL A 627 31.37 -2.56 9.90
CA VAL A 627 31.53 -1.59 10.99
C VAL A 627 31.39 -2.36 12.28
N VAL A 628 32.46 -2.41 13.07
CA VAL A 628 32.50 -3.01 14.41
C VAL A 628 32.90 -1.90 15.36
N ASP A 629 32.05 -1.62 16.35
CA ASP A 629 32.25 -0.53 17.32
C ASP A 629 32.53 0.84 16.66
N GLY A 630 31.81 1.14 15.59
CA GLY A 630 31.97 2.39 14.83
C GLY A 630 33.19 2.46 13.91
N GLN A 631 34.08 1.46 13.92
CA GLN A 631 35.26 1.40 13.08
C GLN A 631 35.09 0.46 11.88
N ARG A 632 35.55 0.90 10.70
CA ARG A 632 35.51 0.10 9.48
C ARG A 632 36.64 -0.93 9.50
N THR A 633 36.31 -2.15 9.91
CA THR A 633 37.26 -3.25 10.05
C THR A 633 37.16 -4.20 8.87
N LEU A 634 38.31 -4.63 8.32
CA LEU A 634 38.35 -5.71 7.35
C LEU A 634 38.22 -7.04 8.07
N ILE A 635 37.23 -7.85 7.69
CA ILE A 635 36.99 -9.17 8.23
C ILE A 635 37.29 -10.20 7.15
N GLU A 636 38.06 -11.21 7.54
CA GLU A 636 38.30 -12.40 6.76
C GLU A 636 37.55 -13.56 7.39
N GLU A 637 36.72 -14.23 6.61
CA GLU A 637 35.94 -15.38 7.08
C GLU A 637 35.92 -16.49 6.03
N ASN A 638 35.93 -17.74 6.47
CA ASN A 638 35.70 -18.87 5.58
C ASN A 638 34.23 -18.90 5.21
N LEU A 639 33.92 -18.66 3.93
CA LEU A 639 32.54 -18.57 3.46
C LEU A 639 32.42 -19.10 2.04
N LYS A 640 31.57 -20.11 1.86
CA LYS A 640 31.20 -20.56 0.52
C LYS A 640 30.33 -19.49 -0.16
N VAL A 641 30.78 -19.02 -1.31
CA VAL A 641 30.12 -17.99 -2.10
C VAL A 641 29.92 -18.44 -3.54
N ILE A 642 28.91 -17.87 -4.19
CA ILE A 642 28.73 -17.89 -5.63
C ILE A 642 29.73 -16.90 -6.20
N GLU A 643 30.73 -17.42 -6.90
CA GLU A 643 31.77 -16.63 -7.54
C GLU A 643 31.26 -16.00 -8.84
N ILE A 644 31.46 -14.69 -8.98
CA ILE A 644 31.03 -13.93 -10.16
C ILE A 644 32.25 -13.49 -10.96
N ALA A 645 32.21 -13.84 -12.25
CA ALA A 645 33.17 -13.42 -13.25
C ALA A 645 32.47 -12.70 -14.41
N ASN A 646 33.20 -11.88 -15.15
CA ASN A 646 32.66 -11.16 -16.31
C ASN A 646 33.69 -11.11 -17.44
N ALA A 647 33.36 -11.80 -18.54
CA ALA A 647 34.21 -11.88 -19.74
C ALA A 647 34.46 -10.52 -20.39
N LYS A 648 33.58 -9.53 -20.23
CA LYS A 648 33.74 -8.18 -20.81
C LYS A 648 34.74 -7.30 -20.07
N THR A 649 35.28 -7.76 -18.93
CA THR A 649 36.15 -6.98 -18.05
C THR A 649 37.49 -7.67 -17.80
N GLU A 650 37.97 -8.44 -18.78
CA GLU A 650 39.26 -9.12 -18.73
C GLU A 650 40.40 -8.16 -18.38
N TYR A 651 40.48 -7.01 -19.04
CA TYR A 651 41.50 -5.99 -18.79
C TYR A 651 41.58 -5.52 -17.33
N ARG A 652 40.50 -5.69 -16.55
CA ARG A 652 40.39 -5.23 -15.16
C ARG A 652 40.66 -6.34 -14.16
N HIS A 653 40.22 -7.56 -14.44
CA HIS A 653 40.20 -8.66 -13.47
C HIS A 653 41.11 -9.84 -13.84
N GLY A 654 41.51 -9.92 -15.11
CA GLY A 654 42.35 -10.98 -15.66
C GLY A 654 41.60 -12.28 -15.94
N MET A 655 42.36 -13.27 -16.41
CA MET A 655 41.92 -14.64 -16.68
C MET A 655 42.59 -15.61 -15.71
N LEU A 656 41.96 -16.75 -15.49
CA LEU A 656 42.59 -17.91 -14.86
C LEU A 656 43.53 -18.61 -15.85
N PRO A 657 44.47 -19.46 -15.37
CA PRO A 657 45.39 -20.19 -16.23
C PRO A 657 44.73 -21.09 -17.28
N ASP A 658 43.47 -21.50 -17.05
CA ASP A 658 42.65 -22.29 -17.98
C ASP A 658 41.94 -21.44 -19.05
N GLY A 659 42.20 -20.13 -19.09
CA GLY A 659 41.61 -19.20 -20.05
C GLY A 659 40.19 -18.73 -19.70
N THR A 660 39.67 -19.07 -18.51
CA THR A 660 38.36 -18.58 -18.08
C THR A 660 38.46 -17.23 -17.35
N PRO A 661 37.43 -16.36 -17.39
CA PRO A 661 37.45 -15.08 -16.68
C PRO A 661 37.65 -15.26 -15.18
N LYS A 662 38.61 -14.53 -14.59
CA LYS A 662 38.89 -14.62 -13.17
C LYS A 662 37.71 -14.07 -12.35
N PRO A 663 37.18 -14.82 -11.38
CA PRO A 663 36.18 -14.29 -10.46
C PRO A 663 36.73 -13.13 -9.63
N TYR A 664 35.92 -12.08 -9.48
CA TYR A 664 36.34 -10.84 -8.82
C TYR A 664 35.53 -10.50 -7.57
N LYS A 665 34.38 -11.16 -7.37
CA LYS A 665 33.53 -11.02 -6.19
C LYS A 665 32.72 -12.29 -5.95
N GLY A 666 32.31 -12.48 -4.70
CA GLY A 666 31.44 -13.58 -4.28
C GLY A 666 30.17 -13.08 -3.60
N TYR A 667 29.09 -13.86 -3.70
CA TYR A 667 27.86 -13.65 -2.94
C TYR A 667 27.45 -14.90 -2.19
N LYS A 668 26.97 -14.77 -0.95
CA LYS A 668 26.50 -15.93 -0.18
C LYS A 668 25.18 -16.46 -0.74
N GLY A 669 25.14 -17.73 -1.10
CA GLY A 669 23.94 -18.41 -1.64
C GLY A 669 23.13 -19.11 -0.55
N ASP A 670 22.23 -18.39 0.13
CA ASP A 670 21.35 -18.96 1.17
C ASP A 670 19.91 -19.23 0.68
N SER A 671 19.61 -18.87 -0.57
CA SER A 671 18.29 -19.01 -1.18
C SER A 671 18.17 -20.36 -1.90
N ASN A 672 17.20 -21.18 -1.49
CA ASN A 672 16.98 -22.52 -2.03
C ASN A 672 15.64 -22.60 -2.76
N TYR A 673 15.66 -22.96 -4.04
CA TYR A 673 14.46 -23.15 -4.84
C TYR A 673 13.68 -24.38 -4.39
N CYS A 674 14.36 -25.53 -4.32
CA CYS A 674 13.73 -26.78 -3.92
C CYS A 674 14.73 -27.82 -3.39
N MET A 675 14.18 -28.88 -2.82
CA MET A 675 14.89 -30.10 -2.45
C MET A 675 14.38 -31.24 -3.34
N GLU A 676 15.26 -31.83 -4.14
CA GLU A 676 14.97 -33.06 -4.86
C GLU A 676 15.36 -34.27 -4.00
N ILE A 677 14.40 -35.12 -3.72
CA ILE A 677 14.66 -36.41 -3.09
C ILE A 677 14.80 -37.43 -4.21
N VAL A 678 15.98 -38.02 -4.32
CA VAL A 678 16.34 -38.98 -5.37
C VAL A 678 16.60 -40.36 -4.77
N ARG A 679 16.40 -41.40 -5.58
CA ARG A 679 16.75 -42.77 -5.21
C ARG A 679 18.16 -43.08 -5.70
N ASP A 680 19.04 -43.52 -4.80
CA ASP A 680 20.34 -44.05 -5.19
C ASP A 680 20.24 -45.50 -5.67
N GLU A 681 21.35 -46.04 -6.19
CA GLU A 681 21.44 -47.41 -6.71
C GLU A 681 21.09 -48.49 -5.66
N LYS A 682 21.22 -48.17 -4.37
CA LYS A 682 20.88 -49.07 -3.25
C LYS A 682 19.44 -48.87 -2.77
N GLY A 683 18.65 -48.06 -3.47
CA GLY A 683 17.28 -47.76 -3.11
C GLY A 683 17.11 -46.77 -1.95
N LYS A 684 18.20 -46.15 -1.46
CA LYS A 684 18.15 -45.18 -0.36
C LYS A 684 17.84 -43.79 -0.88
N TRP A 685 17.08 -43.02 -0.10
CA TRP A 685 16.75 -41.64 -0.45
C TRP A 685 17.89 -40.68 -0.11
N LYS A 686 18.28 -39.85 -1.08
CA LYS A 686 19.23 -38.74 -0.92
C LYS A 686 18.58 -37.42 -1.29
N GLY A 687 18.90 -36.38 -0.52
CA GLY A 687 18.42 -35.03 -0.78
C GLY A 687 19.45 -34.25 -1.60
N GLU A 688 19.01 -33.63 -2.68
CA GLU A 688 19.80 -32.74 -3.53
C GLU A 688 19.15 -31.36 -3.49
N VAL A 689 19.89 -30.38 -2.96
CA VAL A 689 19.42 -28.99 -2.87
C VAL A 689 19.68 -28.33 -4.20
N ILE A 690 18.65 -27.66 -4.74
CA ILE A 690 18.80 -26.75 -5.87
C ILE A 690 18.68 -25.33 -5.33
N SER A 691 19.79 -24.60 -5.33
CA SER A 691 19.78 -23.19 -4.97
C SER A 691 18.99 -22.37 -6.00
N THR A 692 18.45 -21.23 -5.60
CA THR A 692 17.74 -20.33 -6.52
C THR A 692 18.65 -19.86 -7.64
N PHE A 693 19.93 -19.59 -7.35
CA PHE A 693 20.93 -19.26 -8.38
C PHE A 693 21.10 -20.39 -9.41
N GLU A 694 21.27 -21.64 -8.98
CA GLU A 694 21.36 -22.80 -9.87
C GLU A 694 20.08 -22.98 -10.70
N ALA A 695 18.90 -22.77 -10.11
CA ALA A 695 17.63 -22.82 -10.82
C ALA A 695 17.60 -21.81 -11.98
N TYR A 696 18.04 -20.57 -11.76
CA TYR A 696 18.17 -19.57 -12.83
C TYR A 696 19.15 -20.00 -13.92
N GLN A 697 20.32 -20.58 -13.56
CA GLN A 697 21.28 -21.06 -14.56
C GLN A 697 20.70 -22.21 -15.40
N LEU A 698 20.01 -23.15 -14.76
CA LEU A 698 19.36 -24.28 -15.43
C LEU A 698 18.25 -23.81 -16.37
N VAL A 699 17.40 -22.88 -15.94
CA VAL A 699 16.33 -22.33 -16.77
C VAL A 699 16.92 -21.56 -17.96
N ARG A 700 17.96 -20.77 -17.73
CA ARG A 700 18.63 -20.04 -18.81
C ARG A 700 19.24 -20.97 -19.86
N LYS A 701 19.79 -22.11 -19.44
CA LYS A 701 20.49 -23.05 -20.33
C LYS A 701 19.55 -24.06 -21.02
N TYR A 702 18.56 -24.57 -20.29
CA TYR A 702 17.76 -25.73 -20.72
C TYR A 702 16.23 -25.47 -20.68
N GLY A 703 15.80 -24.31 -20.17
CA GLY A 703 14.39 -23.98 -19.99
C GLY A 703 13.77 -24.55 -18.70
N VAL A 704 12.56 -24.07 -18.39
CA VAL A 704 11.82 -24.42 -17.16
C VAL A 704 11.39 -25.90 -17.12
N SER A 705 11.18 -26.52 -18.29
CA SER A 705 10.79 -27.94 -18.40
C SER A 705 11.85 -28.87 -17.81
N ARG A 706 13.14 -28.55 -17.99
CA ARG A 706 14.24 -29.32 -17.39
C ARG A 706 14.26 -29.17 -15.87
N LEU A 707 14.12 -27.95 -15.35
CA LEU A 707 14.09 -27.70 -13.91
C LEU A 707 12.91 -28.42 -13.22
N ARG A 708 11.79 -28.57 -13.93
CA ARG A 708 10.55 -29.14 -13.40
C ARG A 708 10.22 -30.52 -13.96
N HIS A 709 11.21 -31.27 -14.43
CA HIS A 709 10.96 -32.61 -14.97
C HIS A 709 10.22 -33.48 -13.92
N PRO A 710 9.15 -34.21 -14.29
CA PRO A 710 8.26 -34.84 -13.31
C PRO A 710 8.84 -36.09 -12.64
N THR A 711 9.74 -36.80 -13.32
CA THR A 711 10.22 -38.13 -12.88
C THR A 711 11.74 -38.24 -12.76
N VAL A 712 12.48 -37.19 -13.12
CA VAL A 712 13.94 -37.19 -13.18
C VAL A 712 14.45 -35.92 -12.50
N SER A 713 15.49 -36.06 -11.69
CA SER A 713 16.16 -34.94 -11.02
C SER A 713 17.01 -34.13 -12.00
N VAL A 714 17.50 -32.98 -11.55
CA VAL A 714 18.50 -32.20 -12.30
C VAL A 714 19.78 -33.01 -12.53
N SER A 715 20.14 -33.87 -11.57
CA SER A 715 21.29 -34.80 -11.62
C SER A 715 21.02 -36.09 -12.41
N GLU A 716 19.89 -36.19 -13.12
CA GLU A 716 19.53 -37.33 -13.97
C GLU A 716 19.25 -38.65 -13.23
N LYS A 717 18.95 -38.54 -11.93
CA LYS A 717 18.57 -39.67 -11.10
C LYS A 717 17.04 -39.83 -11.05
N PRO A 718 16.54 -41.05 -10.75
CA PRO A 718 15.12 -41.26 -10.49
C PRO A 718 14.63 -40.36 -9.35
N LEU A 719 13.67 -39.50 -9.65
CA LEU A 719 13.10 -38.56 -8.69
C LEU A 719 12.02 -39.27 -7.86
N VAL A 720 12.18 -39.27 -6.54
CA VAL A 720 11.14 -39.72 -5.60
C VAL A 720 10.11 -38.61 -5.44
N MET A 721 10.56 -37.41 -5.08
CA MET A 721 9.74 -36.22 -4.98
C MET A 721 10.58 -34.94 -5.01
N ARG A 722 9.97 -33.84 -5.45
CA ARG A 722 10.52 -32.49 -5.34
C ARG A 722 9.72 -31.73 -4.29
N LEU A 723 10.41 -31.20 -3.28
CA LEU A 723 9.80 -30.43 -2.19
C LEU A 723 10.21 -28.97 -2.29
N MET A 724 9.22 -28.09 -2.25
CA MET A 724 9.35 -26.65 -2.22
C MET A 724 8.71 -26.10 -0.94
N ILE A 725 9.00 -24.84 -0.62
CA ILE A 725 8.34 -24.17 0.52
C ILE A 725 6.82 -24.19 0.31
N ASN A 726 6.08 -24.42 1.40
CA ASN A 726 4.64 -24.62 1.45
C ASN A 726 4.10 -25.90 0.81
N ASP A 727 4.94 -26.81 0.30
CA ASP A 727 4.46 -28.16 -0.04
C ASP A 727 3.99 -28.89 1.21
N ALA A 728 2.90 -29.65 1.05
CA ALA A 728 2.36 -30.50 2.10
C ALA A 728 2.95 -31.91 2.01
N VAL A 729 3.33 -32.45 3.17
CA VAL A 729 3.95 -33.77 3.31
C VAL A 729 3.24 -34.52 4.42
N ARG A 730 2.98 -35.81 4.21
CA ARG A 730 2.57 -36.71 5.29
C ARG A 730 3.67 -37.69 5.62
N LEU A 731 3.85 -37.96 6.90
CA LEU A 731 4.87 -38.87 7.43
C LEU A 731 4.48 -39.42 8.80
N GLU A 732 5.06 -40.56 9.17
CA GLU A 732 4.93 -41.18 10.48
C GLU A 732 5.89 -40.52 11.49
N ILE A 733 5.34 -40.06 12.61
CA ILE A 733 6.05 -39.44 13.73
C ILE A 733 5.53 -40.09 15.00
N ASN A 734 6.40 -40.75 15.78
CA ASN A 734 6.03 -41.44 17.02
C ASN A 734 4.83 -42.41 16.82
N GLY A 735 4.83 -43.16 15.72
CA GLY A 735 3.76 -44.12 15.38
C GLY A 735 2.47 -43.50 14.83
N GLN A 736 2.38 -42.17 14.69
CA GLN A 736 1.20 -41.49 14.16
C GLN A 736 1.49 -40.82 12.81
N VAL A 737 0.58 -40.96 11.85
CA VAL A 737 0.64 -40.23 10.59
C VAL A 737 0.27 -38.77 10.85
N ARG A 738 1.20 -37.86 10.57
CA ARG A 738 0.97 -36.40 10.68
C ARG A 738 1.03 -35.74 9.32
N THR A 739 0.25 -34.68 9.17
CA THR A 739 0.26 -33.80 7.98
C THR A 739 1.02 -32.54 8.32
N MET A 740 2.09 -32.31 7.56
CA MET A 740 3.05 -31.24 7.79
C MET A 740 3.18 -30.37 6.54
N ARG A 741 3.68 -29.16 6.72
CA ARG A 741 4.03 -28.21 5.67
C ARG A 741 5.53 -27.95 5.71
N VAL A 742 6.18 -27.97 4.55
CA VAL A 742 7.58 -27.54 4.41
C VAL A 742 7.68 -26.05 4.70
N ALA A 743 8.40 -25.70 5.76
CA ALA A 743 8.58 -24.31 6.21
C ALA A 743 9.93 -23.73 5.74
N LYS A 744 10.99 -24.54 5.73
CA LYS A 744 12.33 -24.11 5.32
C LYS A 744 13.14 -25.27 4.75
N LEU A 745 13.96 -24.98 3.75
CA LEU A 745 14.94 -25.90 3.16
C LEU A 745 16.34 -25.34 3.41
N SER A 746 17.24 -26.17 3.92
CA SER A 746 18.62 -25.79 4.21
C SER A 746 19.58 -26.35 3.17
N GLY A 747 20.66 -25.60 2.90
CA GLY A 747 21.71 -25.98 1.95
C GLY A 747 22.45 -27.28 2.32
N ASN A 748 22.35 -27.73 3.56
CA ASN A 748 22.94 -28.99 4.03
C ASN A 748 22.05 -30.23 3.80
N GLY A 749 20.89 -30.09 3.15
CA GLY A 749 19.95 -31.20 2.94
C GLY A 749 18.83 -31.33 3.98
N GLN A 750 18.83 -30.51 5.04
CA GLN A 750 17.79 -30.56 6.07
C GLN A 750 16.48 -29.91 5.60
N ILE A 751 15.37 -30.59 5.90
CA ILE A 751 14.01 -30.16 5.58
C ILE A 751 13.29 -29.87 6.89
N TYR A 752 12.88 -28.61 7.08
CA TYR A 752 12.17 -28.15 8.26
C TYR A 752 10.68 -28.05 7.95
N MET A 753 9.86 -28.60 8.85
CA MET A 753 8.43 -28.73 8.68
C MET A 753 7.68 -28.27 9.93
N ALA A 754 6.49 -27.74 9.72
CA ALA A 754 5.54 -27.41 10.79
C ALA A 754 4.24 -28.20 10.58
N GLY A 755 3.44 -28.37 11.64
CA GLY A 755 2.08 -28.89 11.50
C GLY A 755 1.29 -28.05 10.50
N ILE A 756 0.47 -28.69 9.65
CA ILE A 756 -0.20 -27.97 8.55
C ILE A 756 -1.13 -26.84 9.03
N ASN A 757 -1.64 -26.96 10.26
CA ASN A 757 -2.53 -25.97 10.87
C ASN A 757 -1.78 -24.87 11.64
N GLU A 758 -0.47 -24.98 11.83
CA GLU A 758 0.34 -24.04 12.62
C GLU A 758 0.54 -22.71 11.89
N ALA A 759 0.37 -21.61 12.63
CA ALA A 759 0.58 -20.23 12.18
C ALA A 759 1.77 -19.59 12.92
N ASN A 760 2.30 -18.50 12.35
CA ASN A 760 3.42 -17.71 12.89
C ASN A 760 4.71 -18.53 13.17
N VAL A 761 4.86 -19.66 12.48
CA VAL A 761 5.86 -20.70 12.79
C VAL A 761 7.31 -20.19 12.80
N ASP A 762 7.65 -19.22 11.96
CA ASP A 762 9.00 -18.65 11.90
C ASP A 762 9.32 -17.72 13.07
N ALA A 763 8.34 -16.92 13.51
CA ALA A 763 8.50 -16.08 14.70
C ALA A 763 8.60 -16.96 15.95
N ARG A 764 7.72 -17.96 16.07
CA ARG A 764 7.67 -18.88 17.20
C ARG A 764 8.94 -19.71 17.32
N ASN A 765 9.43 -20.29 16.22
CA ASN A 765 10.67 -21.07 16.22
C ASN A 765 11.92 -20.23 16.56
N ARG A 766 11.87 -18.90 16.44
CA ARG A 766 12.97 -18.00 16.83
C ARG A 766 12.86 -17.50 18.27
N ALA A 767 11.65 -17.48 18.83
CA ALA A 767 11.41 -17.04 20.20
C ALA A 767 11.92 -18.09 21.18
N LYS A 768 12.81 -17.71 22.09
CA LYS A 768 13.37 -18.64 23.09
C LYS A 768 12.32 -19.06 24.12
N GLU A 769 11.26 -18.27 24.31
CA GLU A 769 10.19 -18.55 25.27
C GLU A 769 9.02 -19.38 24.68
N ASP A 770 8.99 -19.63 23.36
CA ASP A 770 7.94 -20.47 22.73
C ASP A 770 8.42 -21.92 22.66
N GLU A 771 7.57 -22.86 23.08
CA GLU A 771 7.89 -24.29 23.05
C GLU A 771 7.90 -24.88 21.63
N PHE A 772 7.39 -24.13 20.64
CA PHE A 772 7.35 -24.56 19.25
C PHE A 772 8.73 -24.62 18.61
N ALA A 773 9.06 -25.79 18.06
CA ALA A 773 10.20 -25.98 17.19
C ALA A 773 9.78 -26.68 15.91
N TYR A 774 10.46 -26.35 14.80
CA TYR A 774 10.30 -27.10 13.56
C TYR A 774 10.72 -28.55 13.73
N LEU A 775 9.94 -29.45 13.12
CA LEU A 775 10.40 -30.81 12.87
C LEU A 775 11.43 -30.77 11.74
N SER A 776 12.63 -31.26 11.98
CA SER A 776 13.65 -31.40 10.94
C SER A 776 13.90 -32.87 10.57
N LYS A 777 14.05 -33.16 9.27
CA LYS A 777 14.46 -34.48 8.77
C LYS A 777 15.41 -34.34 7.58
N MET A 778 16.29 -35.33 7.43
CA MET A 778 17.04 -35.60 6.20
C MET A 778 16.25 -36.55 5.30
N ALA A 779 16.59 -36.62 4.00
CA ALA A 779 15.92 -37.49 3.03
C ALA A 779 15.82 -38.96 3.47
N GLY A 780 16.91 -39.55 4.00
CA GLY A 780 16.88 -40.91 4.53
C GLY A 780 15.92 -41.07 5.72
N SER A 781 15.88 -40.09 6.63
CA SER A 781 14.94 -40.09 7.76
C SER A 781 13.48 -39.88 7.33
N MET A 782 13.26 -39.23 6.18
CA MET A 782 11.94 -39.13 5.55
C MET A 782 11.51 -40.48 4.96
N GLN A 783 12.43 -41.24 4.36
CA GLN A 783 12.16 -42.60 3.88
C GLN A 783 11.72 -43.50 5.04
N SER A 784 12.47 -43.53 6.14
CA SER A 784 12.12 -44.31 7.33
C SER A 784 10.79 -43.89 7.96
N ALA A 785 10.42 -42.61 7.83
CA ALA A 785 9.14 -42.06 8.29
C ALA A 785 8.00 -42.22 7.26
N LYS A 786 8.19 -43.00 6.18
CA LYS A 786 7.23 -43.19 5.10
C LYS A 786 6.66 -41.86 4.58
N ALA A 787 7.55 -40.88 4.43
CA ALA A 787 7.15 -39.55 4.00
C ALA A 787 6.68 -39.58 2.55
N ARG A 788 5.62 -38.85 2.23
CA ARG A 788 5.18 -38.63 0.85
C ARG A 788 4.60 -37.24 0.71
N ARG A 789 4.79 -36.66 -0.47
CA ARG A 789 4.14 -35.41 -0.84
C ARG A 789 2.64 -35.66 -1.03
N ILE A 790 1.83 -34.75 -0.50
CA ILE A 790 0.37 -34.76 -0.63
C ILE A 790 -0.11 -33.43 -1.18
N THR A 791 -1.36 -33.36 -1.59
CA THR A 791 -2.01 -32.09 -1.93
C THR A 791 -3.26 -31.91 -1.10
N VAL A 792 -3.48 -30.70 -0.60
CA VAL A 792 -4.74 -30.26 -0.01
C VAL A 792 -5.39 -29.31 -1.01
N SER A 793 -6.63 -29.58 -1.40
CA SER A 793 -7.36 -28.71 -2.32
C SER A 793 -7.68 -27.36 -1.65
N PRO A 794 -8.06 -26.32 -2.41
CA PRO A 794 -8.44 -25.03 -1.84
C PRO A 794 -9.56 -25.09 -0.79
N ILE A 795 -10.38 -26.14 -0.81
CA ILE A 795 -11.48 -26.38 0.15
C ILE A 795 -11.13 -27.43 1.22
N GLY A 796 -9.85 -27.78 1.37
CA GLY A 796 -9.36 -28.67 2.43
C GLY A 796 -9.43 -30.17 2.11
N GLU A 797 -9.77 -30.57 0.87
CA GLU A 797 -9.82 -31.98 0.52
C GLU A 797 -8.41 -32.54 0.30
N LEU A 798 -8.10 -33.60 1.04
CA LEU A 798 -6.82 -34.28 0.94
C LEU A 798 -6.77 -35.23 -0.25
N ARG A 799 -5.67 -35.17 -1.00
CA ARG A 799 -5.23 -36.25 -1.89
C ARG A 799 -3.89 -36.80 -1.40
N ASP A 800 -3.91 -38.02 -0.90
CA ASP A 800 -2.74 -38.76 -0.42
C ASP A 800 -2.53 -39.96 -1.36
N PRO A 801 -1.45 -40.00 -2.17
CA PRO A 801 -1.19 -41.11 -3.08
C PRO A 801 -0.74 -42.39 -2.36
N GLY A 802 -0.53 -42.33 -1.04
CA GLY A 802 0.09 -43.41 -0.30
C GLY A 802 1.62 -43.38 -0.38
N PHE A 803 2.27 -44.24 0.40
CA PHE A 803 3.73 -44.37 0.38
C PHE A 803 4.15 -45.43 -0.63
N VAL A 804 5.00 -45.05 -1.59
CA VAL A 804 5.61 -45.92 -2.59
C VAL A 804 7.12 -45.74 -2.43
N GLY A 805 7.76 -46.67 -1.73
CA GLY A 805 9.09 -46.47 -1.12
C GLY A 805 10.28 -46.31 -2.06
#